data_AF-A0A5S3P7I6-F1
#
_entry.id   AF-A0A5S3P7I6-F1
#
_cell.length_a   1.000
_cell.length_b   1.000
_cell.length_c   1.000
_cell.angle_alpha   90.00
_cell.angle_beta   90.00
_cell.angle_gamma   90.00
#
_symmetry.space_group_name_H-M   'P 1'
#
loop_
_entity.id
_entity.type
_entity.pdbx_description
1 polymer ?
#
loop_
_entity_poly.entity_id
_entity_poly.type
_entity_poly.pdbx_seq_one_letter_code
_entity_poly.pdbx_strand_id
1 'polypeptide(L)'
;MLTLAIFPEGGLASSVITTVWVGVLVLCFFNLRFGWVLSGLVVPGYLVPLIIVKPVSALVIVIEAILTYLIVYLFSEKLARGRFPALFGRDRFMGLILASIAVRLLLDGFLLPQAADWIQLNWNREVDWESDLQSFGLVIVSLMANQFWKPGLGRGITTMVVVTGISWFLVRYGLMEFTNFRISGVTYLYEGLASSVLASPKAYIILVLTALYASHMNVRYGWDFSGILIPALIALQWYEPTKILTSFAEAIAIYLIARQLLKTPWLANATMEGANKVLLFFNISFALKLLVGWGLLWAGWNVKTTDFYGFGYLLSTLLAMKAHDKDIFPRLMRSTLQVSFVGAGAGNLVGLALAVLIPANVAGAGTQTADDMRRTREDSLLVNAIGDAHWRAESNSGATLGSQSAEALSDAVELLEVGLPAVQAGAAAASGGWRVEALSAQRAAIIREDGQGRDLILFDANGTRDLVMRVDDPAARPGLVASARVLMEQLGARWLVVSAPAASGSTGQSVVGTISSTLDVPQLVVGASAQAGPPRLSLVGDSAEAIDLDALRSLYPSLAVSFADSRSRAGGATVGASSLSLSGDAIAALLAPRSATPAALNECQLPEQGAAAPQADSLEQLLFLRSEIVLPVLSALESGKEPTTAFRAAPMLGVILEPCTSGGQPHILLRSDDVSGGAYLFRRGGDPAVLIESALRSERRGTSGAASDADIQLVDMGLRVQQASNAQLLALAPRELRYDGSQATAFGIVTQAAIGRQGDDPALVVQLRPRPKFGASSVPADRAILLPDRLNTVSERIAAYEAMVRGAGYVPLVATRDARFAGYEAFPLASLRYLNQYFAKRYLIIYPPVEGR
;
A
#
# COMPACT_ATOMS: atom_id res chain seq x y z
N MET A 1 18.06 -28.58 -11.79
CA MET A 1 17.76 -29.24 -13.09
C MET A 1 18.15 -28.27 -14.21
N LEU A 2 18.50 -28.74 -15.42
CA LEU A 2 18.61 -27.85 -16.58
C LEU A 2 17.20 -27.46 -17.03
N THR A 3 16.87 -26.18 -16.99
CA THR A 3 15.66 -25.64 -17.60
C THR A 3 15.89 -25.45 -19.11
N LEU A 4 14.93 -25.84 -19.94
CA LEU A 4 15.05 -25.61 -21.38
C LEU A 4 14.65 -24.16 -21.71
N ALA A 5 15.58 -23.40 -22.29
CA ALA A 5 15.34 -22.05 -22.78
C ALA A 5 14.54 -22.06 -24.11
N ILE A 6 13.24 -22.35 -24.02
CA ILE A 6 12.34 -22.44 -25.18
C ILE A 6 11.77 -21.07 -25.54
N PHE A 7 11.47 -20.25 -24.54
CA PHE A 7 10.80 -18.97 -24.74
C PHE A 7 11.79 -17.79 -24.79
N PRO A 8 11.60 -16.81 -25.70
CA PRO A 8 12.40 -15.59 -25.69
C PRO A 8 12.14 -14.79 -24.41
N GLU A 9 13.22 -14.36 -23.76
CA GLU A 9 13.19 -13.47 -22.59
C GLU A 9 12.63 -12.09 -22.97
N GLY A 10 12.01 -11.40 -22.01
CA GLY A 10 11.24 -10.17 -22.26
C GLY A 10 9.97 -10.33 -23.13
N GLY A 11 9.68 -11.56 -23.60
CA GLY A 11 8.56 -11.89 -24.48
C GLY A 11 7.64 -12.98 -23.92
N LEU A 12 7.69 -14.18 -24.51
CA LEU A 12 6.76 -15.27 -24.17
C LEU A 12 7.08 -15.97 -22.84
N ALA A 13 8.31 -15.80 -22.33
CA ALA A 13 8.76 -16.40 -21.07
C ALA A 13 7.97 -15.91 -19.85
N SER A 14 7.32 -14.75 -19.94
CA SER A 14 6.55 -14.15 -18.84
C SER A 14 5.22 -13.55 -19.33
N SER A 15 4.57 -14.23 -20.29
CA SER A 15 3.34 -13.73 -20.93
C SER A 15 2.13 -14.66 -20.76
N VAL A 16 0.97 -14.04 -20.54
CA VAL A 16 -0.36 -14.69 -20.56
C VAL A 16 -0.66 -15.37 -21.91
N ILE A 17 0.01 -14.97 -23.00
CA ILE A 17 -0.10 -15.63 -24.32
C ILE A 17 0.15 -17.15 -24.19
N THR A 18 1.15 -17.54 -23.40
CA THR A 18 1.58 -18.94 -23.24
C THR A 18 0.56 -19.75 -22.43
N THR A 19 0.00 -19.18 -21.35
CA THR A 19 -1.04 -19.86 -20.55
C THR A 19 -2.37 -19.96 -21.31
N VAL A 20 -2.71 -18.95 -22.12
CA VAL A 20 -3.86 -19.00 -23.04
C VAL A 20 -3.70 -20.07 -24.11
N TRP A 21 -2.52 -20.17 -24.73
CA TRP A 21 -2.25 -21.22 -25.71
C TRP A 21 -2.46 -22.62 -25.12
N VAL A 22 -1.93 -22.90 -23.92
CA VAL A 22 -2.19 -24.16 -23.19
C VAL A 22 -3.70 -24.35 -22.92
N GLY A 23 -4.39 -23.33 -22.41
CA GLY A 23 -5.82 -23.41 -22.13
C GLY A 23 -6.68 -23.74 -23.36
N VAL A 24 -6.32 -23.18 -24.52
CA VAL A 24 -6.98 -23.48 -25.80
C VAL A 24 -6.69 -24.91 -26.25
N LEU A 25 -5.46 -25.40 -26.13
CA LEU A 25 -5.12 -26.79 -26.44
C LEU A 25 -5.93 -27.79 -25.60
N VAL A 26 -6.02 -27.56 -24.28
CA VAL A 26 -6.81 -28.41 -23.38
C VAL A 26 -8.30 -28.36 -23.75
N LEU A 27 -8.87 -27.18 -23.98
CA LEU A 27 -10.28 -27.05 -24.37
C LEU A 27 -10.58 -27.74 -25.71
N CYS A 28 -9.71 -27.57 -26.71
CA CYS A 28 -9.82 -28.24 -28.00
C CYS A 28 -9.71 -29.77 -27.86
N PHE A 29 -8.79 -30.29 -27.03
CA PHE A 29 -8.70 -31.72 -26.73
C PHE A 29 -10.01 -32.25 -26.14
N PHE A 30 -10.59 -31.57 -25.15
CA PHE A 30 -11.86 -32.02 -24.55
C PHE A 30 -13.06 -31.88 -25.51
N ASN A 31 -13.08 -30.88 -26.40
CA ASN A 31 -14.08 -30.81 -27.47
C ASN A 31 -13.97 -31.99 -28.43
N LEU A 32 -12.75 -32.30 -28.93
CA LEU A 32 -12.53 -33.38 -29.88
C LEU A 32 -12.77 -34.77 -29.25
N ARG A 33 -12.38 -34.96 -27.98
CA ARG A 33 -12.46 -36.27 -27.32
C ARG A 33 -13.81 -36.58 -26.68
N PHE A 34 -14.53 -35.56 -26.20
CA PHE A 34 -15.75 -35.71 -25.40
C PHE A 34 -16.93 -34.83 -25.86
N GLY A 35 -16.80 -34.08 -26.97
CA GLY A 35 -17.88 -33.23 -27.51
C GLY A 35 -18.20 -31.98 -26.67
N TRP A 36 -17.30 -31.57 -25.76
CA TRP A 36 -17.53 -30.42 -24.88
C TRP A 36 -17.68 -29.11 -25.66
N VAL A 37 -18.47 -28.17 -25.15
CA VAL A 37 -18.82 -26.94 -25.88
C VAL A 37 -17.60 -26.01 -25.98
N LEU A 38 -17.24 -25.62 -27.22
CA LEU A 38 -16.30 -24.54 -27.50
C LEU A 38 -16.93 -23.17 -27.16
N SER A 39 -16.88 -22.80 -25.88
CA SER A 39 -17.25 -21.47 -25.37
C SER A 39 -16.27 -21.06 -24.27
N GLY A 40 -16.11 -19.75 -24.05
CA GLY A 40 -15.14 -19.24 -23.07
C GLY A 40 -13.68 -19.64 -23.40
N LEU A 41 -13.32 -19.71 -24.70
CA LEU A 41 -12.07 -20.29 -25.23
C LEU A 41 -10.78 -19.91 -24.45
N VAL A 42 -10.80 -18.70 -23.93
CA VAL A 42 -9.71 -17.97 -23.31
C VAL A 42 -9.66 -18.16 -21.79
N VAL A 43 -10.83 -18.33 -21.17
CA VAL A 43 -11.06 -18.21 -19.74
C VAL A 43 -10.11 -19.11 -18.92
N PRO A 44 -9.89 -20.39 -19.27
CA PRO A 44 -8.96 -21.24 -18.53
C PRO A 44 -7.55 -20.67 -18.45
N GLY A 45 -7.00 -20.20 -19.58
CA GLY A 45 -5.64 -19.68 -19.63
C GLY A 45 -5.44 -18.31 -18.97
N TYR A 46 -6.53 -17.59 -18.70
CA TYR A 46 -6.53 -16.39 -17.86
C TYR A 46 -6.61 -16.70 -16.37
N LEU A 47 -7.45 -17.67 -16.00
CA LEU A 47 -7.59 -18.07 -14.62
C LEU A 47 -6.34 -18.78 -14.08
N VAL A 48 -5.61 -19.54 -14.90
CA VAL A 48 -4.39 -20.25 -14.44
C VAL A 48 -3.35 -19.34 -13.76
N PRO A 49 -2.83 -18.26 -14.38
CA PRO A 49 -1.88 -17.38 -13.70
C PRO A 49 -2.48 -16.69 -12.47
N LEU A 50 -3.76 -16.31 -12.50
CA LEU A 50 -4.44 -15.75 -11.32
C LEU A 50 -4.55 -16.76 -10.18
N ILE A 51 -4.89 -18.03 -10.44
CA ILE A 51 -4.93 -19.11 -9.45
C ILE A 51 -3.54 -19.38 -8.83
N ILE A 52 -2.46 -19.16 -9.58
CA ILE A 52 -1.08 -19.32 -9.08
C ILE A 52 -0.66 -18.13 -8.20
N VAL A 53 -1.08 -16.90 -8.53
CA VAL A 53 -0.59 -15.67 -7.91
C VAL A 53 -1.56 -15.06 -6.88
N LYS A 54 -2.83 -14.85 -7.26
CA LYS A 54 -3.90 -14.30 -6.42
C LYS A 54 -5.15 -15.21 -6.48
N PRO A 55 -5.15 -16.36 -5.76
CA PRO A 55 -6.22 -17.35 -5.84
C PRO A 55 -7.58 -16.81 -5.34
N VAL A 56 -7.58 -15.85 -4.42
CA VAL A 56 -8.80 -15.18 -3.92
C VAL A 56 -9.48 -14.39 -5.04
N SER A 57 -8.75 -13.55 -5.78
CA SER A 57 -9.30 -12.77 -6.89
C SER A 57 -9.84 -13.68 -8.00
N ALA A 58 -9.15 -14.80 -8.28
CA ALA A 58 -9.64 -15.81 -9.22
C ALA A 58 -11.00 -16.41 -8.79
N LEU A 59 -11.21 -16.65 -7.50
CA LEU A 59 -12.48 -17.11 -6.95
C LEU A 59 -13.58 -16.03 -7.07
N VAL A 60 -13.26 -14.76 -6.79
CA VAL A 60 -14.20 -13.63 -6.94
C VAL A 60 -14.67 -13.50 -8.39
N ILE A 61 -13.76 -13.59 -9.37
CA ILE A 61 -14.10 -13.57 -10.82
C ILE A 61 -15.08 -14.72 -11.18
N VAL A 62 -14.93 -15.90 -10.56
CA VAL A 62 -15.87 -17.03 -10.75
C VAL A 62 -17.25 -16.71 -10.15
N ILE A 63 -17.30 -16.14 -8.94
CA ILE A 63 -18.54 -15.73 -8.27
C ILE A 63 -19.26 -14.66 -9.12
N GLU A 64 -18.54 -13.64 -9.58
CA GLU A 64 -19.08 -12.59 -10.46
C GLU A 64 -19.68 -13.16 -11.75
N ALA A 65 -19.02 -14.12 -12.39
CA ALA A 65 -19.53 -14.73 -13.61
C ALA A 65 -20.78 -15.58 -13.36
N ILE A 66 -20.87 -16.24 -12.20
CA ILE A 66 -22.07 -16.98 -11.78
C ILE A 66 -23.23 -15.99 -11.54
N LEU A 67 -23.01 -14.90 -10.81
CA LEU A 67 -24.02 -13.86 -10.57
C LEU A 67 -24.47 -13.20 -11.89
N THR A 68 -23.53 -12.83 -12.75
CA THR A 68 -23.77 -12.29 -14.10
C THR A 68 -24.64 -13.24 -14.93
N TYR A 69 -24.28 -14.53 -14.95
CA TYR A 69 -25.07 -15.56 -15.64
C TYR A 69 -26.49 -15.64 -15.07
N LEU A 70 -26.65 -15.70 -13.74
CA LEU A 70 -27.94 -15.81 -13.07
C LEU A 70 -28.84 -14.60 -13.35
N ILE A 71 -28.31 -13.37 -13.33
CA ILE A 71 -29.08 -12.15 -13.62
C ILE A 71 -29.62 -12.17 -15.05
N VAL A 72 -28.77 -12.46 -16.05
CA VAL A 72 -29.20 -12.48 -17.46
C VAL A 72 -30.12 -13.67 -17.75
N TYR A 73 -29.89 -14.81 -17.11
CA TYR A 73 -30.76 -15.98 -17.20
C TYR A 73 -32.16 -15.70 -16.62
N LEU A 74 -32.25 -15.12 -15.42
CA LEU A 74 -33.52 -14.73 -14.79
C LEU A 74 -34.26 -13.68 -15.62
N PHE A 75 -33.55 -12.68 -16.15
CA PHE A 75 -34.13 -11.67 -17.04
C PHE A 75 -34.68 -12.30 -18.32
N SER A 76 -33.86 -13.09 -19.02
CA SER A 76 -34.19 -13.60 -20.37
C SER A 76 -35.14 -14.81 -20.38
N GLU A 77 -35.22 -15.62 -19.32
CA GLU A 77 -36.12 -16.78 -19.28
C GLU A 77 -37.35 -16.61 -18.38
N LYS A 78 -37.24 -15.87 -17.26
CA LYS A 78 -38.36 -15.66 -16.33
C LYS A 78 -39.11 -14.37 -16.59
N LEU A 79 -38.42 -13.22 -16.71
CA LEU A 79 -39.08 -11.92 -16.91
C LEU A 79 -39.55 -11.69 -18.36
N ALA A 80 -38.80 -12.17 -19.35
CA ALA A 80 -39.15 -11.98 -20.76
C ALA A 80 -40.39 -12.79 -21.22
N ARG A 81 -40.92 -13.72 -20.41
CA ARG A 81 -42.20 -14.42 -20.67
C ARG A 81 -43.40 -13.48 -20.49
N GLY A 82 -43.60 -12.58 -21.45
CA GLY A 82 -44.86 -11.86 -21.66
C GLY A 82 -44.75 -10.36 -21.98
N ARG A 83 -43.58 -9.73 -21.85
CA ARG A 83 -43.48 -8.25 -22.03
C ARG A 83 -42.21 -7.72 -22.72
N PHE A 84 -41.17 -8.54 -22.88
CA PHE A 84 -39.91 -8.15 -23.53
C PHE A 84 -39.45 -9.25 -24.49
N PRO A 85 -38.76 -8.93 -25.61
CA PRO A 85 -38.15 -9.94 -26.46
C PRO A 85 -37.03 -10.67 -25.71
N ALA A 86 -36.97 -11.99 -25.85
CA ALA A 86 -35.88 -12.79 -25.27
C ALA A 86 -34.53 -12.44 -25.93
N LEU A 87 -33.45 -12.44 -25.15
CA LEU A 87 -32.13 -12.04 -25.62
C LEU A 87 -31.50 -13.17 -26.45
N PHE A 88 -31.48 -13.00 -27.78
CA PHE A 88 -30.89 -13.97 -28.71
C PHE A 88 -29.51 -13.54 -29.24
N GLY A 89 -28.71 -14.52 -29.65
CA GLY A 89 -27.47 -14.30 -30.39
C GLY A 89 -26.47 -13.37 -29.68
N ARG A 90 -26.19 -12.21 -30.29
CA ARG A 90 -25.18 -11.24 -29.81
C ARG A 90 -25.73 -10.28 -28.75
N ASP A 91 -27.03 -9.99 -28.78
CA ASP A 91 -27.67 -9.12 -27.77
C ASP A 91 -27.70 -9.81 -26.39
N ARG A 92 -27.74 -11.15 -26.37
CA ARG A 92 -27.47 -11.94 -25.17
C ARG A 92 -26.08 -11.69 -24.59
N PHE A 93 -25.06 -11.62 -25.45
CA PHE A 93 -23.69 -11.38 -25.01
C PHE A 93 -23.48 -9.91 -24.57
N MET A 94 -24.17 -8.96 -25.21
CA MET A 94 -24.29 -7.59 -24.69
C MET A 94 -24.91 -7.56 -23.29
N GLY A 95 -26.01 -8.29 -23.08
CA GLY A 95 -26.64 -8.43 -21.76
C GLY A 95 -25.69 -8.95 -20.68
N LEU A 96 -24.83 -9.92 -21.02
CA LEU A 96 -23.79 -10.44 -20.12
C LEU A 96 -22.69 -9.42 -19.81
N ILE A 97 -22.29 -8.58 -20.78
CA ILE A 97 -21.34 -7.49 -20.54
C ILE A 97 -21.96 -6.46 -19.58
N LEU A 98 -23.17 -5.98 -19.87
CA LEU A 98 -23.87 -4.99 -19.04
C LEU A 98 -24.15 -5.51 -17.63
N ALA A 99 -24.60 -6.76 -17.49
CA ALA A 99 -24.80 -7.40 -16.19
C ALA A 99 -23.48 -7.58 -15.43
N SER A 100 -22.37 -7.91 -16.09
CA SER A 100 -21.06 -8.02 -15.42
C SER A 100 -20.58 -6.68 -14.86
N ILE A 101 -20.88 -5.57 -15.53
CA ILE A 101 -20.58 -4.21 -15.03
C ILE A 101 -21.43 -3.90 -13.80
N ALA A 102 -22.73 -4.18 -13.85
CA ALA A 102 -23.63 -3.94 -12.73
C ALA A 102 -23.27 -4.78 -11.50
N VAL A 103 -22.99 -6.08 -11.69
CA VAL A 103 -22.48 -6.97 -10.62
C VAL A 103 -21.20 -6.40 -10.04
N ARG A 104 -20.24 -6.05 -10.89
CA ARG A 104 -18.93 -5.53 -10.45
C ARG A 104 -19.05 -4.22 -9.68
N LEU A 105 -19.84 -3.25 -10.15
CA LEU A 105 -20.05 -1.99 -9.43
C LEU A 105 -20.70 -2.19 -8.06
N LEU A 106 -21.57 -3.20 -7.91
CA LEU A 106 -22.18 -3.58 -6.63
C LEU A 106 -21.23 -4.36 -5.72
N LEU A 107 -20.35 -5.20 -6.30
CA LEU A 107 -19.35 -5.94 -5.56
C LEU A 107 -18.16 -5.07 -5.15
N ASP A 108 -17.39 -4.55 -6.10
CA ASP A 108 -16.22 -3.68 -5.86
C ASP A 108 -16.62 -2.44 -5.02
N GLY A 109 -17.83 -1.89 -5.20
CA GLY A 109 -18.26 -0.64 -4.57
C GLY A 109 -19.02 -0.76 -3.23
N PHE A 110 -19.43 -1.97 -2.80
CA PHE A 110 -20.22 -2.12 -1.57
C PHE A 110 -19.99 -3.45 -0.86
N LEU A 111 -20.13 -4.58 -1.55
CA LEU A 111 -20.11 -5.91 -0.92
C LEU A 111 -18.69 -6.43 -0.63
N LEU A 112 -17.73 -6.20 -1.52
CA LEU A 112 -16.35 -6.70 -1.35
C LEU A 112 -15.55 -5.92 -0.31
N PRO A 113 -15.61 -4.57 -0.20
CA PRO A 113 -14.94 -3.84 0.88
C PRO A 113 -15.46 -4.28 2.26
N GLN A 114 -16.78 -4.32 2.45
CA GLN A 114 -17.39 -4.78 3.71
C GLN A 114 -17.04 -6.24 4.03
N ALA A 115 -16.88 -7.10 3.01
CA ALA A 115 -16.41 -8.46 3.19
C ALA A 115 -14.90 -8.52 3.49
N ALA A 116 -14.07 -7.66 2.90
CA ALA A 116 -12.65 -7.53 3.20
C ALA A 116 -12.45 -7.14 4.67
N ASP A 117 -13.12 -6.07 5.12
CA ASP A 117 -13.14 -5.63 6.51
C ASP A 117 -13.54 -6.79 7.44
N TRP A 118 -14.65 -7.46 7.13
CA TRP A 118 -15.18 -8.56 7.93
C TRP A 118 -14.24 -9.78 7.97
N ILE A 119 -13.55 -10.10 6.86
CA ILE A 119 -12.57 -11.20 6.81
C ILE A 119 -11.29 -10.80 7.56
N GLN A 120 -10.74 -9.61 7.33
CA GLN A 120 -9.51 -9.11 7.98
C GLN A 120 -9.68 -8.97 9.51
N LEU A 121 -10.90 -8.70 9.98
CA LEU A 121 -11.24 -8.71 11.41
C LEU A 121 -11.30 -10.12 12.03
N ASN A 122 -11.54 -11.17 11.24
CA ASN A 122 -11.86 -12.52 11.70
C ASN A 122 -10.80 -13.60 11.36
N TRP A 123 -10.03 -13.41 10.29
CA TRP A 123 -9.00 -14.32 9.79
C TRP A 123 -7.62 -13.66 9.74
N ASN A 124 -6.61 -14.36 9.21
CA ASN A 124 -5.20 -13.98 9.36
C ASN A 124 -4.90 -12.61 8.71
N ARG A 125 -4.15 -11.75 9.43
CA ARG A 125 -3.87 -10.35 9.03
C ARG A 125 -2.70 -10.21 8.08
N GLU A 126 -1.91 -11.25 7.88
CA GLU A 126 -0.76 -11.28 6.97
C GLU A 126 -1.16 -11.27 5.48
N VAL A 127 -2.46 -11.42 5.19
CA VAL A 127 -3.04 -11.33 3.84
C VAL A 127 -3.73 -9.97 3.69
N ASP A 128 -3.32 -9.20 2.70
CA ASP A 128 -3.97 -7.96 2.30
C ASP A 128 -5.27 -8.28 1.53
N TRP A 129 -6.35 -8.44 2.29
CA TRP A 129 -7.66 -8.80 1.76
C TRP A 129 -8.25 -7.72 0.84
N GLU A 130 -7.87 -6.45 0.97
CA GLU A 130 -8.38 -5.37 0.13
C GLU A 130 -7.84 -5.48 -1.30
N SER A 131 -6.53 -5.66 -1.47
CA SER A 131 -5.93 -5.84 -2.80
C SER A 131 -6.11 -7.24 -3.40
N ASP A 132 -6.47 -8.25 -2.59
CA ASP A 132 -6.73 -9.63 -3.05
C ASP A 132 -8.19 -9.92 -3.38
N LEU A 133 -9.17 -9.22 -2.79
CA LEU A 133 -10.59 -9.42 -3.12
C LEU A 133 -11.03 -8.69 -4.40
N GLN A 134 -10.25 -7.72 -4.88
CA GLN A 134 -10.58 -6.95 -6.08
C GLN A 134 -10.61 -7.83 -7.35
N SER A 135 -11.71 -7.75 -8.12
CA SER A 135 -11.89 -8.59 -9.31
C SER A 135 -11.08 -8.07 -10.52
N PHE A 136 -10.46 -8.96 -11.31
CA PHE A 136 -9.71 -8.56 -12.51
C PHE A 136 -10.46 -8.92 -13.82
N GLY A 137 -10.65 -7.92 -14.68
CA GLY A 137 -11.02 -8.11 -16.09
C GLY A 137 -12.52 -8.34 -16.40
N LEU A 138 -13.25 -7.24 -16.63
CA LEU A 138 -14.66 -7.22 -17.10
C LEU A 138 -14.97 -8.17 -18.28
N VAL A 139 -14.03 -8.31 -19.22
CA VAL A 139 -14.21 -9.18 -20.39
C VAL A 139 -14.17 -10.67 -20.00
N ILE A 140 -13.42 -11.05 -18.97
CA ILE A 140 -13.27 -12.44 -18.52
C ILE A 140 -14.56 -12.91 -17.86
N VAL A 141 -15.12 -12.09 -16.96
CA VAL A 141 -16.40 -12.35 -16.26
C VAL A 141 -17.53 -12.62 -17.25
N SER A 142 -17.71 -11.73 -18.24
CA SER A 142 -18.75 -11.86 -19.26
C SER A 142 -18.52 -13.04 -20.23
N LEU A 143 -17.26 -13.37 -20.57
CA LEU A 143 -16.93 -14.57 -21.34
C LEU A 143 -17.18 -15.87 -20.56
N MET A 144 -16.88 -15.92 -19.27
CA MET A 144 -17.14 -17.08 -18.41
C MET A 144 -18.64 -17.27 -18.16
N ALA A 145 -19.38 -16.20 -17.90
CA ALA A 145 -20.84 -16.25 -17.83
C ALA A 145 -21.48 -16.73 -19.15
N ASN A 146 -20.86 -16.42 -20.30
CA ASN A 146 -21.27 -16.96 -21.60
C ASN A 146 -20.91 -18.46 -21.79
N GLN A 147 -19.87 -18.96 -21.12
CA GLN A 147 -19.49 -20.38 -21.14
C GLN A 147 -20.55 -21.25 -20.44
N PHE A 148 -21.15 -20.77 -19.34
CA PHE A 148 -22.13 -21.53 -18.56
C PHE A 148 -23.48 -21.74 -19.26
N TRP A 149 -23.81 -20.98 -20.31
CA TRP A 149 -25.16 -20.96 -20.87
C TRP A 149 -25.57 -22.18 -21.68
N LYS A 150 -24.73 -22.66 -22.61
CA LYS A 150 -25.07 -23.85 -23.41
C LYS A 150 -25.06 -25.14 -22.58
N PRO A 151 -24.11 -25.38 -21.66
CA PRO A 151 -24.11 -26.58 -20.81
C PRO A 151 -25.09 -26.50 -19.63
N GLY A 152 -25.54 -25.29 -19.26
CA GLY A 152 -26.15 -24.99 -17.96
C GLY A 152 -25.09 -24.82 -16.86
N LEU A 153 -25.45 -24.12 -15.78
CA LEU A 153 -24.52 -23.73 -14.71
C LEU A 153 -23.69 -24.89 -14.16
N GLY A 154 -24.33 -26.01 -13.77
CA GLY A 154 -23.64 -27.15 -13.16
C GLY A 154 -22.58 -27.76 -14.08
N ARG A 155 -22.97 -28.21 -15.28
CA ARG A 155 -22.03 -28.77 -16.26
C ARG A 155 -20.99 -27.73 -16.71
N GLY A 156 -21.38 -26.46 -16.82
CA GLY A 156 -20.49 -25.36 -17.16
C GLY A 156 -19.37 -25.17 -16.14
N ILE A 157 -19.70 -25.18 -14.85
CA ILE A 157 -18.72 -25.14 -13.75
C ILE A 157 -17.82 -26.39 -13.79
N THR A 158 -18.39 -27.60 -13.93
CA THR A 158 -17.57 -28.83 -14.01
C THR A 158 -16.59 -28.77 -15.18
N THR A 159 -17.03 -28.35 -16.38
CA THR A 159 -16.17 -28.15 -17.55
C THR A 159 -15.09 -27.10 -17.28
N MET A 160 -15.44 -25.96 -16.70
CA MET A 160 -14.49 -24.89 -16.38
C MET A 160 -13.42 -25.36 -15.38
N VAL A 161 -13.82 -26.04 -14.30
CA VAL A 161 -12.91 -26.57 -13.29
C VAL A 161 -11.96 -27.62 -13.88
N VAL A 162 -12.44 -28.55 -14.70
CA VAL A 162 -11.57 -29.59 -15.29
C VAL A 162 -10.59 -29.00 -16.32
N VAL A 163 -11.06 -28.15 -17.25
CA VAL A 163 -10.17 -27.53 -18.26
C VAL A 163 -9.16 -26.62 -17.59
N THR A 164 -9.57 -25.79 -16.62
CA THR A 164 -8.67 -24.88 -15.90
C THR A 164 -7.70 -25.63 -14.99
N GLY A 165 -8.14 -26.66 -14.28
CA GLY A 165 -7.29 -27.48 -13.41
C GLY A 165 -6.21 -28.27 -14.18
N ILE A 166 -6.55 -28.82 -15.35
CA ILE A 166 -5.56 -29.49 -16.22
C ILE A 166 -4.60 -28.45 -16.83
N SER A 167 -5.11 -27.29 -17.25
CA SER A 167 -4.26 -26.20 -17.75
C SER A 167 -3.31 -25.69 -16.66
N TRP A 168 -3.78 -25.58 -15.41
CA TRP A 168 -2.98 -25.23 -14.25
C TRP A 168 -1.89 -26.26 -14.00
N PHE A 169 -2.21 -27.55 -14.02
CA PHE A 169 -1.24 -28.63 -13.85
C PHE A 169 -0.14 -28.58 -14.93
N LEU A 170 -0.52 -28.41 -16.21
CA LEU A 170 0.42 -28.30 -17.33
C LEU A 170 1.31 -27.04 -17.25
N VAL A 171 0.79 -25.91 -16.78
CA VAL A 171 1.59 -24.70 -16.58
C VAL A 171 2.51 -24.85 -15.36
N ARG A 172 1.97 -25.27 -14.21
CA ARG A 172 2.66 -25.29 -12.91
C ARG A 172 3.74 -26.37 -12.82
N TYR A 173 3.48 -27.57 -13.33
CA TYR A 173 4.41 -28.71 -13.25
C TYR A 173 5.04 -29.07 -14.60
N GLY A 174 4.48 -28.60 -15.71
CA GLY A 174 5.08 -28.74 -17.04
C GLY A 174 5.98 -27.54 -17.37
N LEU A 175 5.36 -26.40 -17.69
CA LEU A 175 6.10 -25.24 -18.20
C LEU A 175 7.05 -24.62 -17.16
N MET A 176 6.61 -24.38 -15.93
CA MET A 176 7.46 -23.71 -14.92
C MET A 176 8.64 -24.57 -14.43
N GLU A 177 8.53 -25.90 -14.46
CA GLU A 177 9.57 -26.81 -13.96
C GLU A 177 10.60 -27.16 -15.06
N PHE A 178 10.13 -27.43 -16.29
CA PHE A 178 10.99 -27.91 -17.38
C PHE A 178 11.47 -26.83 -18.35
N THR A 179 10.93 -25.60 -18.28
CA THR A 179 11.26 -24.52 -19.23
C THR A 179 11.60 -23.20 -18.51
N ASN A 180 12.05 -22.19 -19.25
CA ASN A 180 12.32 -20.85 -18.70
C ASN A 180 11.08 -19.97 -18.48
N PHE A 181 9.87 -20.54 -18.38
CA PHE A 181 8.63 -19.79 -18.15
C PHE A 181 8.49 -19.33 -16.68
N ARG A 182 8.33 -18.02 -16.45
CA ARG A 182 8.25 -17.40 -15.11
C ARG A 182 6.92 -16.66 -14.92
N ILE A 183 6.21 -16.96 -13.83
CA ILE A 183 4.93 -16.33 -13.50
C ILE A 183 5.08 -14.87 -13.02
N SER A 184 6.23 -14.48 -12.48
CA SER A 184 6.44 -13.18 -11.82
C SER A 184 6.20 -11.99 -12.74
N GLY A 185 6.63 -12.06 -14.00
CA GLY A 185 6.39 -10.99 -15.00
C GLY A 185 4.93 -10.90 -15.46
N VAL A 186 4.12 -11.94 -15.22
CA VAL A 186 2.67 -11.90 -15.46
C VAL A 186 1.97 -11.11 -14.35
N THR A 187 2.44 -11.17 -13.10
CA THR A 187 1.94 -10.35 -11.98
C THR A 187 2.05 -8.87 -12.28
N TYR A 188 3.24 -8.38 -12.66
CA TYR A 188 3.46 -6.97 -13.02
C TYR A 188 2.55 -6.47 -14.15
N LEU A 189 2.23 -7.33 -15.13
CA LEU A 189 1.28 -6.99 -16.20
C LEU A 189 -0.15 -6.88 -15.69
N TYR A 190 -0.58 -7.73 -14.76
CA TYR A 190 -1.91 -7.63 -14.16
C TYR A 190 -2.03 -6.45 -13.18
N GLU A 191 -0.98 -6.14 -12.43
CA GLU A 191 -0.93 -5.01 -11.49
C GLU A 191 -0.94 -3.66 -12.22
N GLY A 192 -0.18 -3.55 -13.32
CA GLY A 192 -0.23 -2.38 -14.23
C GLY A 192 -1.56 -2.24 -14.99
N LEU A 193 -2.19 -3.36 -15.38
CA LEU A 193 -3.53 -3.32 -15.98
C LEU A 193 -4.63 -3.03 -14.96
N ALA A 194 -4.49 -3.50 -13.72
CA ALA A 194 -5.41 -3.21 -12.63
C ALA A 194 -5.40 -1.71 -12.33
N SER A 195 -4.23 -1.14 -12.01
CA SER A 195 -4.10 0.29 -11.76
C SER A 195 -4.59 1.13 -12.95
N SER A 196 -4.20 0.80 -14.19
CA SER A 196 -4.59 1.57 -15.37
C SER A 196 -6.09 1.49 -15.72
N VAL A 197 -6.74 0.33 -15.55
CA VAL A 197 -8.16 0.13 -15.93
C VAL A 197 -9.12 0.52 -14.80
N LEU A 198 -8.75 0.34 -13.53
CA LEU A 198 -9.51 0.91 -12.40
C LEU A 198 -9.39 2.43 -12.33
N ALA A 199 -8.21 3.01 -12.61
CA ALA A 199 -8.03 4.47 -12.62
C ALA A 199 -8.71 5.20 -13.80
N SER A 200 -9.31 4.48 -14.77
CA SER A 200 -9.92 5.12 -15.94
C SER A 200 -11.34 4.63 -16.25
N PRO A 201 -12.38 5.18 -15.60
CA PRO A 201 -13.79 5.00 -15.97
C PRO A 201 -14.08 5.23 -17.47
N LYS A 202 -13.27 6.09 -18.10
CA LYS A 202 -13.26 6.37 -19.54
C LYS A 202 -13.04 5.12 -20.41
N ALA A 203 -12.17 4.19 -20.01
CA ALA A 203 -11.92 2.95 -20.74
C ALA A 203 -13.17 2.05 -20.76
N TYR A 204 -13.87 1.95 -19.62
CA TYR A 204 -15.15 1.23 -19.53
C TYR A 204 -16.22 1.84 -20.42
N ILE A 205 -16.36 3.17 -20.42
CA ILE A 205 -17.30 3.90 -21.28
C ILE A 205 -17.03 3.61 -22.77
N ILE A 206 -15.76 3.68 -23.20
CA ILE A 206 -15.36 3.38 -24.60
C ILE A 206 -15.69 1.92 -24.97
N LEU A 207 -15.33 0.95 -24.14
CA LEU A 207 -15.58 -0.48 -24.40
C LEU A 207 -17.09 -0.75 -24.55
N VAL A 208 -17.90 -0.25 -23.62
CA VAL A 208 -19.35 -0.49 -23.59
C VAL A 208 -20.06 0.19 -24.76
N LEU A 209 -19.79 1.48 -25.01
CA LEU A 209 -20.42 2.20 -26.12
C LEU A 209 -20.01 1.62 -27.47
N THR A 210 -18.75 1.22 -27.64
CA THR A 210 -18.31 0.55 -28.87
C THR A 210 -18.99 -0.80 -29.04
N ALA A 211 -19.10 -1.62 -27.99
CA ALA A 211 -19.76 -2.92 -28.06
C ALA A 211 -21.28 -2.77 -28.35
N LEU A 212 -21.94 -1.77 -27.78
CA LEU A 212 -23.34 -1.42 -28.05
C LEU A 212 -23.53 -1.01 -29.52
N TYR A 213 -22.67 -0.10 -29.99
CA TYR A 213 -22.68 0.35 -31.38
C TYR A 213 -22.39 -0.82 -32.34
N ALA A 214 -21.44 -1.70 -32.02
CA ALA A 214 -21.13 -2.91 -32.78
C ALA A 214 -22.31 -3.90 -32.84
N SER A 215 -23.06 -4.10 -31.75
CA SER A 215 -24.28 -4.93 -31.77
C SER A 215 -25.34 -4.30 -32.68
N HIS A 216 -25.60 -3.00 -32.54
CA HIS A 216 -26.58 -2.30 -33.37
C HIS A 216 -26.21 -2.29 -34.86
N MET A 217 -24.94 -2.05 -35.21
CA MET A 217 -24.47 -2.12 -36.60
C MET A 217 -24.55 -3.53 -37.17
N ASN A 218 -24.31 -4.57 -36.36
CA ASN A 218 -24.48 -5.95 -36.81
C ASN A 218 -25.94 -6.29 -37.10
N VAL A 219 -26.87 -5.92 -36.22
CA VAL A 219 -28.31 -6.19 -36.40
C VAL A 219 -28.89 -5.37 -37.57
N ARG A 220 -28.55 -4.08 -37.67
CA ARG A 220 -29.16 -3.17 -38.65
C ARG A 220 -28.58 -3.26 -40.06
N TYR A 221 -27.27 -3.49 -40.18
CA TYR A 221 -26.56 -3.49 -41.48
C TYR A 221 -25.91 -4.83 -41.83
N GLY A 222 -26.06 -5.86 -40.99
CA GLY A 222 -25.48 -7.18 -41.23
C GLY A 222 -23.95 -7.23 -41.14
N TRP A 223 -23.29 -6.19 -40.61
CA TRP A 223 -21.83 -6.13 -40.52
C TRP A 223 -21.31 -7.23 -39.57
N ASP A 224 -20.60 -8.24 -40.07
CA ASP A 224 -20.02 -9.30 -39.24
C ASP A 224 -18.62 -8.91 -38.76
N PHE A 225 -18.42 -8.84 -37.45
CA PHE A 225 -17.14 -8.53 -36.79
C PHE A 225 -16.54 -9.76 -36.07
N SER A 226 -17.10 -10.97 -36.27
CA SER A 226 -16.83 -12.18 -35.47
C SER A 226 -17.18 -12.13 -33.97
N GLY A 227 -17.41 -10.95 -33.41
CA GLY A 227 -17.82 -10.74 -32.03
C GLY A 227 -17.80 -9.25 -31.72
N ILE A 228 -18.78 -8.76 -30.96
CA ILE A 228 -18.92 -7.33 -30.61
C ILE A 228 -17.72 -6.78 -29.81
N LEU A 229 -16.95 -7.64 -29.15
CA LEU A 229 -15.74 -7.27 -28.42
C LEU A 229 -14.54 -6.92 -29.32
N ILE A 230 -14.45 -7.46 -30.54
CA ILE A 230 -13.30 -7.21 -31.42
C ILE A 230 -13.16 -5.71 -31.76
N PRO A 231 -14.20 -5.01 -32.26
CA PRO A 231 -14.11 -3.56 -32.44
C PRO A 231 -14.01 -2.79 -31.12
N ALA A 232 -14.62 -3.27 -30.02
CA ALA A 232 -14.55 -2.62 -28.71
C ALA A 232 -13.14 -2.66 -28.08
N LEU A 233 -12.42 -3.77 -28.26
CA LEU A 233 -11.03 -3.92 -27.84
C LEU A 233 -10.10 -3.04 -28.71
N ILE A 234 -10.35 -2.96 -30.02
CA ILE A 234 -9.62 -2.03 -30.91
C ILE A 234 -9.94 -0.56 -30.57
N ALA A 235 -11.15 -0.25 -30.08
CA ALA A 235 -11.50 1.12 -29.72
C ALA A 235 -10.63 1.69 -28.58
N LEU A 236 -10.22 0.83 -27.65
CA LEU A 236 -9.27 1.19 -26.59
C LEU A 236 -7.85 1.47 -27.13
N GLN A 237 -7.52 0.98 -28.33
CA GLN A 237 -6.17 1.09 -28.91
C GLN A 237 -5.98 2.32 -29.80
N TRP A 238 -6.96 3.20 -29.93
CA TRP A 238 -6.77 4.46 -30.66
C TRP A 238 -5.76 5.42 -30.00
N TYR A 239 -5.38 5.16 -28.74
CA TYR A 239 -4.26 5.81 -28.06
C TYR A 239 -2.88 5.24 -28.45
N GLU A 240 -2.84 3.98 -28.94
CA GLU A 240 -1.62 3.31 -29.42
C GLU A 240 -1.82 2.85 -30.88
N PRO A 241 -1.83 3.76 -31.87
CA PRO A 241 -2.12 3.41 -33.27
C PRO A 241 -1.13 2.39 -33.86
N THR A 242 0.10 2.35 -33.34
CA THR A 242 1.10 1.32 -33.66
C THR A 242 0.60 -0.08 -33.33
N LYS A 243 -0.07 -0.28 -32.19
CA LYS A 243 -0.66 -1.57 -31.80
C LYS A 243 -1.81 -2.00 -32.71
N ILE A 244 -2.62 -1.05 -33.19
CA ILE A 244 -3.66 -1.36 -34.19
C ILE A 244 -3.00 -1.91 -35.46
N LEU A 245 -1.95 -1.24 -35.95
CA LEU A 245 -1.22 -1.65 -37.14
C LEU A 245 -0.53 -3.01 -36.98
N THR A 246 0.18 -3.27 -35.87
CA THR A 246 0.81 -4.58 -35.62
C THR A 246 -0.22 -5.69 -35.48
N SER A 247 -1.38 -5.42 -34.87
CA SER A 247 -2.49 -6.40 -34.78
C SER A 247 -3.01 -6.83 -36.15
N PHE A 248 -3.22 -5.89 -37.06
CA PHE A 248 -3.67 -6.20 -38.42
C PHE A 248 -2.56 -6.87 -39.25
N ALA A 249 -1.30 -6.44 -39.12
CA ALA A 249 -0.17 -7.08 -39.77
C ALA A 249 0.01 -8.54 -39.33
N GLU A 250 -0.07 -8.80 -38.01
CA GLU A 250 -0.02 -10.16 -37.45
C GLU A 250 -1.21 -11.01 -37.95
N ALA A 251 -2.42 -10.45 -37.99
CA ALA A 251 -3.60 -11.14 -38.53
C ALA A 251 -3.47 -11.48 -40.02
N ILE A 252 -2.89 -10.59 -40.83
CA ILE A 252 -2.59 -10.85 -42.25
C ILE A 252 -1.56 -11.98 -42.38
N ALA A 253 -0.48 -11.94 -41.60
CA ALA A 253 0.54 -12.98 -41.59
C ALA A 253 -0.05 -14.35 -41.23
N ILE A 254 -0.81 -14.44 -40.13
CA ILE A 254 -1.50 -15.68 -39.70
C ILE A 254 -2.46 -16.17 -40.80
N TYR A 255 -3.26 -15.28 -41.39
CA TYR A 255 -4.20 -15.62 -42.48
C TYR A 255 -3.47 -16.18 -43.70
N LEU A 256 -2.38 -15.55 -44.14
CA LEU A 256 -1.61 -15.99 -45.31
C LEU A 256 -0.91 -17.33 -45.05
N ILE A 257 -0.28 -17.51 -43.88
CA ILE A 257 0.38 -18.77 -43.49
C ILE A 257 -0.67 -19.89 -43.41
N ALA A 258 -1.80 -19.67 -42.74
CA ALA A 258 -2.87 -20.67 -42.64
C ALA A 258 -3.43 -21.05 -44.01
N ARG A 259 -3.65 -20.07 -44.90
CA ARG A 259 -4.15 -20.31 -46.26
C ARG A 259 -3.16 -21.08 -47.14
N GLN A 260 -1.86 -20.89 -46.95
CA GLN A 260 -0.82 -21.68 -47.64
C GLN A 260 -0.74 -23.09 -47.06
N LEU A 261 -0.72 -23.22 -45.73
CA LEU A 261 -0.58 -24.49 -45.03
C LEU A 261 -1.78 -25.43 -45.31
N LEU A 262 -3.01 -24.90 -45.33
CA LEU A 262 -4.22 -25.66 -45.69
C LEU A 262 -4.28 -26.10 -47.17
N LYS A 263 -3.46 -25.51 -48.05
CA LYS A 263 -3.31 -25.95 -49.45
C LYS A 263 -2.26 -27.05 -49.62
N THR A 264 -1.47 -27.37 -48.60
CA THR A 264 -0.48 -28.45 -48.69
C THR A 264 -1.17 -29.81 -48.75
N PRO A 265 -0.65 -30.79 -49.52
CA PRO A 265 -1.33 -32.08 -49.73
C PRO A 265 -1.55 -32.91 -48.46
N TRP A 266 -0.79 -32.64 -47.40
CA TRP A 266 -0.95 -33.26 -46.09
C TRP A 266 -2.21 -32.78 -45.34
N LEU A 267 -2.59 -31.52 -45.51
CA LEU A 267 -3.72 -30.88 -44.80
C LEU A 267 -4.94 -30.67 -45.70
N ALA A 268 -4.77 -30.60 -47.02
CA ALA A 268 -5.87 -30.45 -47.98
C ALA A 268 -6.88 -31.63 -47.95
N ASN A 269 -6.42 -32.82 -47.53
CA ASN A 269 -7.24 -34.02 -47.38
C ASN A 269 -7.78 -34.23 -45.94
N ALA A 270 -7.48 -33.31 -45.01
CA ALA A 270 -7.88 -33.42 -43.61
C ALA A 270 -9.11 -32.55 -43.30
N THR A 271 -10.02 -33.05 -42.44
CA THR A 271 -11.24 -32.33 -42.02
C THR A 271 -10.93 -31.25 -40.99
N MET A 272 -10.47 -30.09 -41.48
CA MET A 272 -10.08 -28.92 -40.67
C MET A 272 -11.27 -28.04 -40.30
N GLU A 273 -12.23 -28.61 -39.55
CA GLU A 273 -13.40 -27.93 -39.00
C GLU A 273 -13.37 -27.84 -37.46
N GLY A 274 -14.21 -26.98 -36.88
CA GLY A 274 -14.39 -26.88 -35.43
C GLY A 274 -13.09 -26.64 -34.66
N ALA A 275 -12.83 -27.45 -33.62
CA ALA A 275 -11.64 -27.35 -32.79
C ALA A 275 -10.32 -27.54 -33.56
N ASN A 276 -10.29 -28.38 -34.61
CA ASN A 276 -9.07 -28.58 -35.42
C ASN A 276 -8.63 -27.26 -36.09
N LYS A 277 -9.60 -26.49 -36.60
CA LYS A 277 -9.36 -25.18 -37.20
C LYS A 277 -8.88 -24.16 -36.17
N VAL A 278 -9.50 -24.14 -34.98
CA VAL A 278 -9.08 -23.25 -33.89
C VAL A 278 -7.64 -23.55 -33.49
N LEU A 279 -7.33 -24.82 -33.22
CA LEU A 279 -6.01 -25.28 -32.80
C LEU A 279 -4.92 -24.95 -33.84
N LEU A 280 -5.21 -25.09 -35.14
CA LEU A 280 -4.30 -24.69 -36.22
C LEU A 280 -3.94 -23.20 -36.17
N PHE A 281 -4.95 -22.31 -36.14
CA PHE A 281 -4.73 -20.86 -36.15
C PHE A 281 -3.99 -20.39 -34.88
N PHE A 282 -4.30 -20.97 -33.73
CA PHE A 282 -3.59 -20.68 -32.48
C PHE A 282 -2.13 -21.13 -32.50
N ASN A 283 -1.85 -22.33 -33.02
CA ASN A 283 -0.47 -22.80 -33.18
C ASN A 283 0.32 -21.94 -34.18
N ILE A 284 -0.30 -21.48 -35.28
CA ILE A 284 0.35 -20.56 -36.23
C ILE A 284 0.67 -19.22 -35.57
N SER A 285 -0.27 -18.63 -34.81
CA SER A 285 -0.01 -17.37 -34.09
C SER A 285 1.09 -17.53 -33.03
N PHE A 286 1.06 -18.63 -32.26
CA PHE A 286 2.06 -18.90 -31.23
C PHE A 286 3.45 -19.12 -31.83
N ALA A 287 3.56 -19.91 -32.90
CA ALA A 287 4.81 -20.13 -33.63
C ALA A 287 5.33 -18.83 -34.27
N LEU A 288 4.44 -18.01 -34.86
CA LEU A 288 4.83 -16.71 -35.43
C LEU A 288 5.40 -15.77 -34.34
N LYS A 289 4.74 -15.68 -33.18
CA LYS A 289 5.25 -14.88 -32.04
C LYS A 289 6.56 -15.44 -31.50
N LEU A 290 6.72 -16.75 -31.42
CA LEU A 290 7.96 -17.40 -31.00
C LEU A 290 9.13 -17.07 -31.95
N LEU A 291 8.89 -17.14 -33.26
CA LEU A 291 9.87 -16.79 -34.29
C LEU A 291 10.21 -15.29 -34.28
N VAL A 292 9.22 -14.40 -34.13
CA VAL A 292 9.45 -12.95 -34.02
C VAL A 292 10.25 -12.62 -32.76
N GLY A 293 9.91 -13.21 -31.61
CA GLY A 293 10.63 -12.97 -30.36
C GLY A 293 12.08 -13.44 -30.41
N TRP A 294 12.35 -14.65 -30.93
CA TRP A 294 13.72 -15.12 -31.15
C TRP A 294 14.46 -14.32 -32.23
N GLY A 295 13.78 -13.88 -33.28
CA GLY A 295 14.34 -13.05 -34.34
C GLY A 295 14.78 -11.66 -33.85
N LEU A 296 13.99 -11.03 -32.99
CA LEU A 296 14.33 -9.75 -32.36
C LEU A 296 15.55 -9.87 -31.42
N LEU A 297 15.60 -10.93 -30.61
CA LEU A 297 16.77 -11.23 -29.77
C LEU A 297 18.02 -11.46 -30.61
N TRP A 298 17.93 -12.24 -31.70
CA TRP A 298 19.06 -12.51 -32.58
C TRP A 298 19.52 -11.28 -33.38
N ALA A 299 18.60 -10.37 -33.71
CA ALA A 299 18.93 -9.08 -34.33
C ALA A 299 19.60 -8.08 -33.36
N GLY A 300 19.69 -8.39 -32.06
CA GLY A 300 20.30 -7.52 -31.04
C GLY A 300 19.53 -6.22 -30.79
N TRP A 301 18.25 -6.16 -31.18
CA TRP A 301 17.45 -4.95 -31.01
C TRP A 301 16.95 -4.85 -29.57
N ASN A 302 17.48 -3.90 -28.81
CA ASN A 302 17.09 -3.66 -27.41
C ASN A 302 15.74 -2.91 -27.31
N VAL A 303 14.70 -3.50 -27.92
CA VAL A 303 13.34 -2.99 -27.96
C VAL A 303 12.43 -4.02 -27.30
N LYS A 304 11.47 -3.57 -26.49
CA LYS A 304 10.57 -4.43 -25.74
C LYS A 304 9.83 -5.39 -26.67
N THR A 305 10.09 -6.69 -26.55
CA THR A 305 9.60 -7.74 -27.48
C THR A 305 8.07 -7.76 -27.59
N THR A 306 7.36 -7.37 -26.53
CA THR A 306 5.89 -7.25 -26.52
C THR A 306 5.33 -6.17 -27.46
N ASP A 307 6.17 -5.26 -27.94
CA ASP A 307 5.71 -4.13 -28.76
C ASP A 307 5.46 -4.50 -30.22
N PHE A 308 6.18 -5.52 -30.69
CA PHE A 308 5.97 -6.15 -31.99
C PHE A 308 4.81 -7.16 -32.02
N TYR A 309 4.27 -7.57 -30.87
CA TYR A 309 3.08 -8.41 -30.81
C TYR A 309 1.81 -7.56 -30.96
N GLY A 310 0.81 -8.10 -31.67
CA GLY A 310 -0.50 -7.47 -31.79
C GLY A 310 -1.18 -7.28 -30.44
N PHE A 311 -1.97 -6.21 -30.31
CA PHE A 311 -2.78 -5.97 -29.13
C PHE A 311 -3.82 -7.09 -28.95
N GLY A 312 -3.94 -7.57 -27.73
CA GLY A 312 -4.75 -8.74 -27.43
C GLY A 312 -4.12 -9.98 -28.03
N TYR A 313 -3.53 -10.78 -27.15
CA TYR A 313 -3.04 -12.15 -27.30
C TYR A 313 -3.92 -13.11 -28.15
N LEU A 314 -5.18 -12.78 -28.46
CA LEU A 314 -6.11 -13.50 -29.35
C LEU A 314 -6.50 -12.75 -30.62
N LEU A 315 -6.43 -11.41 -30.62
CA LEU A 315 -7.23 -10.55 -31.49
C LEU A 315 -6.86 -10.80 -32.96
N SER A 316 -5.57 -10.83 -33.23
CA SER A 316 -4.96 -11.19 -34.52
C SER A 316 -5.41 -12.58 -34.99
N THR A 317 -5.36 -13.58 -34.12
CA THR A 317 -5.73 -14.98 -34.39
C THR A 317 -7.22 -15.13 -34.72
N LEU A 318 -8.10 -14.51 -33.93
CA LEU A 318 -9.56 -14.56 -34.15
C LEU A 318 -9.96 -13.81 -35.41
N LEU A 319 -9.33 -12.66 -35.69
CA LEU A 319 -9.53 -11.89 -36.91
C LEU A 319 -9.08 -12.68 -38.14
N ALA A 320 -7.89 -13.29 -38.10
CA ALA A 320 -7.36 -14.14 -39.17
C ALA A 320 -8.25 -15.36 -39.45
N MET A 321 -8.68 -16.06 -38.40
CA MET A 321 -9.58 -17.21 -38.49
C MET A 321 -10.90 -16.83 -39.18
N LYS A 322 -11.51 -15.71 -38.76
CA LYS A 322 -12.76 -15.26 -39.36
C LYS A 322 -12.61 -14.77 -40.80
N ALA A 323 -11.52 -14.08 -41.09
CA ALA A 323 -11.23 -13.64 -42.44
C ALA A 323 -11.08 -14.82 -43.40
N HIS A 324 -10.59 -15.98 -42.91
CA HIS A 324 -10.58 -17.23 -43.65
C HIS A 324 -11.94 -17.94 -43.70
N ASP A 325 -12.77 -17.91 -42.66
CA ASP A 325 -14.15 -18.46 -42.70
C ASP A 325 -15.06 -17.79 -43.75
N LYS A 326 -14.77 -16.53 -44.10
CA LYS A 326 -15.64 -15.69 -44.92
C LYS A 326 -14.99 -15.14 -46.19
N ASP A 327 -13.69 -15.35 -46.40
CA ASP A 327 -12.88 -14.83 -47.52
C ASP A 327 -13.02 -13.31 -47.82
N ILE A 328 -13.37 -12.51 -46.81
CA ILE A 328 -13.63 -11.06 -46.93
C ILE A 328 -12.74 -10.20 -46.01
N PHE A 329 -11.45 -10.52 -45.90
CA PHE A 329 -10.49 -9.81 -45.04
C PHE A 329 -10.61 -8.27 -45.12
N PRO A 330 -10.62 -7.61 -46.30
CA PRO A 330 -10.64 -6.14 -46.37
C PRO A 330 -11.95 -5.54 -45.86
N ARG A 331 -13.08 -6.25 -46.04
CA ARG A 331 -14.40 -5.82 -45.58
C ARG A 331 -14.52 -5.90 -44.06
N LEU A 332 -14.02 -7.01 -43.48
CA LEU A 332 -13.96 -7.23 -42.04
C LEU A 332 -13.05 -6.22 -41.33
N MET A 333 -11.88 -5.93 -41.92
CA MET A 333 -10.95 -4.91 -41.41
C MET A 333 -11.59 -3.53 -41.42
N ARG A 334 -12.18 -3.11 -42.56
CA ARG A 334 -12.82 -1.80 -42.70
C ARG A 334 -13.98 -1.62 -41.72
N SER A 335 -14.90 -2.58 -41.63
CA SER A 335 -16.07 -2.46 -40.75
C SER A 335 -15.65 -2.39 -39.28
N THR A 336 -14.68 -3.21 -38.88
CA THR A 336 -14.14 -3.25 -37.51
C THR A 336 -13.45 -1.92 -37.14
N LEU A 337 -12.61 -1.38 -38.02
CA LEU A 337 -11.96 -0.08 -37.82
C LEU A 337 -12.95 1.08 -37.74
N GLN A 338 -13.97 1.11 -38.61
CA GLN A 338 -14.97 2.17 -38.60
C GLN A 338 -15.79 2.15 -37.30
N VAL A 339 -16.23 0.97 -36.85
CA VAL A 339 -16.98 0.82 -35.59
C VAL A 339 -16.11 1.15 -34.38
N SER A 340 -14.83 0.75 -34.37
CA SER A 340 -13.92 1.08 -33.26
C SER A 340 -13.62 2.58 -33.18
N PHE A 341 -13.42 3.25 -34.32
CA PHE A 341 -13.18 4.69 -34.37
C PHE A 341 -14.38 5.51 -33.87
N VAL A 342 -15.59 5.18 -34.35
CA VAL A 342 -16.83 5.83 -33.89
C VAL A 342 -17.06 5.57 -32.40
N GLY A 343 -16.80 4.35 -31.93
CA GLY A 343 -16.91 3.99 -30.52
C GLY A 343 -15.92 4.71 -29.61
N ALA A 344 -14.66 4.85 -30.03
CA ALA A 344 -13.66 5.65 -29.32
C ALA A 344 -14.02 7.14 -29.28
N GLY A 345 -14.48 7.72 -30.40
CA GLY A 345 -14.96 9.09 -30.47
C GLY A 345 -16.17 9.35 -29.56
N ALA A 346 -17.20 8.49 -29.64
CA ALA A 346 -18.39 8.60 -28.80
C ALA A 346 -18.07 8.41 -27.31
N GLY A 347 -17.21 7.46 -26.95
CA GLY A 347 -16.80 7.26 -25.56
C GLY A 347 -15.98 8.42 -24.99
N ASN A 348 -15.14 9.06 -25.81
CA ASN A 348 -14.46 10.31 -25.43
C ASN A 348 -15.45 11.45 -25.18
N LEU A 349 -16.44 11.64 -26.05
CA LEU A 349 -17.46 12.69 -25.90
C LEU A 349 -18.33 12.48 -24.66
N VAL A 350 -18.77 11.24 -24.39
CA VAL A 350 -19.55 10.91 -23.19
C VAL A 350 -18.71 11.08 -21.92
N GLY A 351 -17.45 10.63 -21.92
CA GLY A 351 -16.54 10.83 -20.80
C GLY A 351 -16.28 12.31 -20.49
N LEU A 352 -16.09 13.13 -21.52
CA LEU A 352 -15.92 14.59 -21.38
C LEU A 352 -17.20 15.26 -20.87
N ALA A 353 -18.37 14.89 -21.41
CA ALA A 353 -19.65 15.43 -20.96
C ALA A 353 -19.92 15.12 -19.48
N LEU A 354 -19.65 13.88 -19.04
CA LEU A 354 -19.76 13.50 -17.63
C LEU A 354 -18.78 14.28 -16.74
N ALA A 355 -17.53 14.48 -17.18
CA ALA A 355 -16.54 15.28 -16.44
C ALA A 355 -16.95 16.75 -16.27
N VAL A 356 -17.72 17.32 -17.22
CA VAL A 356 -18.25 18.69 -17.14
C VAL A 356 -19.55 18.78 -16.32
N LEU A 357 -20.36 17.72 -16.31
CA LEU A 357 -21.65 17.68 -15.61
C LEU A 357 -21.56 17.32 -14.11
N ILE A 358 -20.49 16.65 -13.69
CA ILE A 358 -20.26 16.29 -12.28
C ILE A 358 -19.63 17.49 -11.54
N PRO A 359 -20.19 17.96 -10.41
CA PRO A 359 -19.63 19.10 -9.68
C PRO A 359 -18.17 18.90 -9.26
N ALA A 360 -17.37 19.97 -9.37
CA ALA A 360 -15.95 19.98 -9.00
C ALA A 360 -15.70 19.56 -7.54
N ASN A 361 -16.69 19.67 -6.66
CA ASN A 361 -16.60 19.24 -5.25
C ASN A 361 -16.58 17.71 -5.11
N VAL A 362 -17.11 16.97 -6.09
CA VAL A 362 -17.09 15.50 -6.14
C VAL A 362 -15.90 15.01 -6.97
N ALA A 363 -15.50 15.73 -8.01
CA ALA A 363 -14.31 15.42 -8.82
C ALA A 363 -13.00 15.79 -8.10
N GLY A 364 -12.98 16.88 -7.34
CA GLY A 364 -11.82 17.37 -6.59
C GLY A 364 -11.39 16.43 -5.46
N ALA A 365 -12.32 15.64 -4.91
CA ALA A 365 -12.00 14.54 -4.00
C ALA A 365 -11.02 13.55 -4.63
N GLY A 366 -11.11 13.29 -5.94
CA GLY A 366 -10.19 12.43 -6.70
C GLY A 366 -8.80 13.01 -6.97
N THR A 367 -8.64 14.34 -6.95
CA THR A 367 -7.34 14.99 -7.14
C THR A 367 -6.64 15.25 -5.80
N GLN A 368 -7.41 15.62 -4.77
CA GLN A 368 -6.90 15.71 -3.40
C GLN A 368 -6.48 14.33 -2.89
N THR A 369 -7.31 13.29 -3.02
CA THR A 369 -6.86 11.92 -2.69
C THR A 369 -5.61 11.51 -3.45
N ALA A 370 -5.41 11.91 -4.71
CA ALA A 370 -4.18 11.58 -5.42
C ALA A 370 -2.94 12.25 -4.80
N ASP A 371 -2.99 13.54 -4.44
CA ASP A 371 -1.86 14.23 -3.81
C ASP A 371 -1.68 13.87 -2.33
N ASP A 372 -2.77 13.57 -1.61
CA ASP A 372 -2.72 13.09 -0.23
C ASP A 372 -2.19 11.65 -0.18
N MET A 373 -2.63 10.75 -1.07
CA MET A 373 -2.05 9.40 -1.21
C MET A 373 -0.56 9.45 -1.56
N ARG A 374 -0.13 10.41 -2.42
CA ARG A 374 1.30 10.63 -2.73
C ARG A 374 2.09 11.03 -1.49
N ARG A 375 1.57 11.99 -0.71
CA ARG A 375 2.20 12.44 0.54
C ARG A 375 2.27 11.31 1.56
N THR A 376 1.17 10.62 1.83
CA THR A 376 1.10 9.43 2.70
C THR A 376 2.07 8.34 2.25
N ARG A 377 2.30 8.18 0.94
CA ARG A 377 3.28 7.21 0.42
C ARG A 377 4.73 7.66 0.63
N GLU A 378 5.07 8.93 0.34
CA GLU A 378 6.39 9.50 0.61
C GLU A 378 6.71 9.47 2.12
N ASP A 379 5.75 9.88 2.95
CA ASP A 379 5.84 9.87 4.41
C ASP A 379 6.05 8.45 4.96
N SER A 380 5.32 7.43 4.45
CA SER A 380 5.51 6.06 4.91
C SER A 380 6.88 5.47 4.55
N LEU A 381 7.48 5.88 3.42
CA LEU A 381 8.87 5.53 3.09
C LEU A 381 9.87 6.20 4.05
N LEU A 382 9.68 7.50 4.33
CA LEU A 382 10.52 8.25 5.26
C LEU A 382 10.45 7.68 6.69
N VAL A 383 9.24 7.36 7.18
CA VAL A 383 9.03 6.71 8.49
C VAL A 383 9.80 5.39 8.59
N ASN A 384 9.73 4.54 7.56
CA ASN A 384 10.43 3.26 7.54
C ASN A 384 11.96 3.42 7.50
N ALA A 385 12.48 4.37 6.70
CA ALA A 385 13.92 4.66 6.62
C ALA A 385 14.49 5.20 7.95
N ILE A 386 13.76 6.11 8.60
CA ILE A 386 14.13 6.66 9.91
C ILE A 386 14.03 5.59 11.00
N GLY A 387 12.98 4.77 10.98
CA GLY A 387 12.79 3.67 11.92
C GLY A 387 13.90 2.61 11.87
N ASP A 388 14.31 2.21 10.66
CA ASP A 388 15.47 1.33 10.44
C ASP A 388 16.78 2.01 10.90
N ALA A 389 16.97 3.31 10.63
CA ALA A 389 18.16 4.03 11.13
C ALA A 389 18.26 4.01 12.66
N HIS A 390 17.15 4.25 13.37
CA HIS A 390 17.09 4.13 14.84
C HIS A 390 17.34 2.68 15.30
N TRP A 391 16.77 1.69 14.61
CA TRP A 391 17.05 0.28 14.90
C TRP A 391 18.54 -0.04 14.83
N ARG A 392 19.21 0.35 13.73
CA ARG A 392 20.65 0.13 13.53
C ARG A 392 21.53 0.83 14.55
N ALA A 393 21.14 2.04 14.95
CA ALA A 393 21.86 2.81 15.96
C ALA A 393 21.79 2.12 17.33
N GLU A 394 20.64 1.56 17.71
CA GLU A 394 20.48 0.79 18.96
C GLU A 394 21.14 -0.60 18.89
N SER A 395 21.10 -1.29 17.74
CA SER A 395 21.69 -2.62 17.54
C SER A 395 23.19 -2.62 17.20
N ASN A 396 23.75 -1.45 16.88
CA ASN A 396 25.08 -1.27 16.28
C ASN A 396 25.31 -2.09 14.98
N SER A 397 24.26 -2.30 14.19
CA SER A 397 24.32 -3.05 12.93
C SER A 397 24.12 -2.17 11.69
N GLY A 398 25.13 -1.41 11.31
CA GLY A 398 25.16 -0.70 10.03
C GLY A 398 25.61 -1.59 8.86
N ALA A 399 24.93 -1.50 7.71
CA ALA A 399 25.22 -2.33 6.54
C ALA A 399 25.83 -1.55 5.38
N THR A 400 27.07 -1.89 5.02
CA THR A 400 27.73 -1.41 3.80
C THR A 400 27.06 -1.95 2.54
N LEU A 401 27.29 -1.30 1.41
CA LEU A 401 26.95 -1.81 0.09
C LEU A 401 28.02 -2.79 -0.41
N GLY A 402 27.58 -3.89 -1.03
CA GLY A 402 28.42 -4.68 -1.91
C GLY A 402 28.63 -3.96 -3.24
N SER A 403 29.71 -4.25 -3.97
CA SER A 403 30.06 -3.54 -5.21
C SER A 403 28.93 -3.54 -6.25
N GLN A 404 28.28 -4.68 -6.47
CA GLN A 404 27.12 -4.81 -7.38
C GLN A 404 25.93 -3.93 -6.94
N SER A 405 25.75 -3.74 -5.63
CA SER A 405 24.68 -2.89 -5.09
C SER A 405 25.00 -1.41 -5.22
N ALA A 406 26.27 -1.03 -5.12
CA ALA A 406 26.74 0.33 -5.37
C ALA A 406 26.71 0.69 -6.87
N GLU A 407 27.11 -0.23 -7.75
CA GLU A 407 27.05 -0.07 -9.20
C GLU A 407 25.60 0.10 -9.68
N ALA A 408 24.69 -0.80 -9.30
CA ALA A 408 23.26 -0.69 -9.62
C ALA A 408 22.60 0.58 -9.05
N LEU A 409 23.11 1.12 -7.94
CA LEU A 409 22.67 2.41 -7.41
C LEU A 409 23.16 3.59 -8.27
N SER A 410 24.44 3.57 -8.68
CA SER A 410 25.01 4.58 -9.58
C SER A 410 24.22 4.64 -10.88
N ASP A 411 24.01 3.48 -11.51
CA ASP A 411 23.22 3.34 -12.73
C ASP A 411 21.81 3.93 -12.56
N ALA A 412 21.11 3.58 -11.46
CA ALA A 412 19.76 4.06 -11.21
C ALA A 412 19.69 5.59 -11.05
N VAL A 413 20.71 6.19 -10.44
CA VAL A 413 20.83 7.64 -10.24
C VAL A 413 21.15 8.36 -11.55
N GLU A 414 22.11 7.85 -12.33
CA GLU A 414 22.45 8.39 -13.66
C GLU A 414 21.27 8.34 -14.62
N LEU A 415 20.52 7.23 -14.65
CA LEU A 415 19.32 7.09 -15.50
C LEU A 415 18.23 8.11 -15.12
N LEU A 416 18.08 8.45 -13.84
CA LEU A 416 17.13 9.46 -13.37
C LEU A 416 17.59 10.89 -13.72
N GLU A 417 18.88 11.22 -13.58
CA GLU A 417 19.43 12.53 -14.02
C GLU A 417 19.27 12.77 -15.52
N VAL A 418 19.43 11.73 -16.34
CA VAL A 418 19.17 11.80 -17.80
C VAL A 418 17.66 11.92 -18.12
N GLY A 419 16.79 11.92 -17.10
CA GLY A 419 15.35 12.14 -17.24
C GLY A 419 14.59 10.90 -17.71
N LEU A 420 15.15 9.70 -17.55
CA LEU A 420 14.44 8.47 -17.90
C LEU A 420 13.36 8.14 -16.86
N PRO A 421 12.24 7.51 -17.28
CA PRO A 421 11.20 7.13 -16.34
C PRO A 421 11.71 6.20 -15.24
N ALA A 422 11.23 6.40 -14.01
CA ALA A 422 11.55 5.58 -12.83
C ALA A 422 11.47 4.05 -13.07
N VAL A 423 10.59 3.59 -13.97
CA VAL A 423 10.47 2.18 -14.38
C VAL A 423 11.75 1.64 -15.05
N GLN A 424 12.49 2.47 -15.78
CA GLN A 424 13.73 2.09 -16.45
C GLN A 424 14.91 2.09 -15.46
N ALA A 425 15.03 3.14 -14.64
CA ALA A 425 15.97 3.18 -13.53
C ALA A 425 15.78 1.99 -12.57
N GLY A 426 14.51 1.62 -12.28
CA GLY A 426 14.16 0.46 -11.47
C GLY A 426 14.63 -0.88 -12.03
N ALA A 427 14.77 -1.03 -13.35
CA ALA A 427 15.29 -2.25 -13.95
C ALA A 427 16.80 -2.43 -13.72
N ALA A 428 17.58 -1.34 -13.71
CA ALA A 428 18.99 -1.36 -13.33
C ALA A 428 19.14 -1.60 -11.82
N ALA A 429 18.45 -0.80 -11.02
CA ALA A 429 18.42 -0.84 -9.56
C ALA A 429 18.16 -2.25 -8.98
N ALA A 430 17.18 -2.97 -9.56
CA ALA A 430 16.75 -4.28 -9.09
C ALA A 430 17.87 -5.34 -9.12
N SER A 431 18.88 -5.17 -9.98
CA SER A 431 20.02 -6.08 -10.06
C SER A 431 20.94 -6.03 -8.84
N GLY A 432 20.91 -4.92 -8.08
CA GLY A 432 21.72 -4.70 -6.88
C GLY A 432 20.92 -4.64 -5.57
N GLY A 433 19.66 -5.09 -5.57
CA GLY A 433 18.79 -5.08 -4.39
C GLY A 433 18.15 -3.72 -4.08
N TRP A 434 17.93 -2.89 -5.10
CA TRP A 434 17.24 -1.61 -4.99
C TRP A 434 15.91 -1.62 -5.75
N ARG A 435 14.88 -0.95 -5.21
CA ARG A 435 13.59 -0.73 -5.87
C ARG A 435 13.42 0.75 -6.17
N VAL A 436 13.15 1.11 -7.43
CA VAL A 436 12.74 2.47 -7.80
C VAL A 436 11.22 2.52 -7.92
N GLU A 437 10.59 3.40 -7.15
CA GLU A 437 9.15 3.62 -7.11
C GLU A 437 8.82 5.03 -7.60
N ALA A 438 7.89 5.16 -8.55
CA ALA A 438 7.42 6.47 -9.01
C ALA A 438 6.40 7.02 -8.02
N LEU A 439 6.77 8.07 -7.27
CA LEU A 439 5.85 8.80 -6.39
C LEU A 439 4.94 9.73 -7.20
N SER A 440 5.45 10.33 -8.26
CA SER A 440 4.66 11.11 -9.21
C SER A 440 5.29 11.09 -10.61
N ALA A 441 4.75 11.84 -11.56
CA ALA A 441 5.35 12.02 -12.89
C ALA A 441 6.74 12.71 -12.85
N GLN A 442 7.07 13.40 -11.75
CA GLN A 442 8.31 14.15 -11.57
C GLN A 442 9.04 13.81 -10.26
N ARG A 443 8.56 12.83 -9.47
CA ARG A 443 9.22 12.37 -8.25
C ARG A 443 9.39 10.86 -8.23
N ALA A 444 10.57 10.40 -7.83
CA ALA A 444 10.88 8.99 -7.64
C ALA A 444 11.53 8.75 -6.28
N ALA A 445 11.37 7.54 -5.75
CA ALA A 445 12.08 7.05 -4.58
C ALA A 445 12.92 5.83 -4.98
N ILE A 446 14.22 5.83 -4.66
CA ILE A 446 15.08 4.66 -4.69
C ILE A 446 15.14 4.11 -3.26
N ILE A 447 14.73 2.85 -3.09
CA ILE A 447 14.51 2.19 -1.80
C ILE A 447 15.40 0.94 -1.74
N ARG A 448 16.13 0.75 -0.65
CA ARG A 448 16.91 -0.47 -0.43
C ARG A 448 15.99 -1.65 -0.06
N GLU A 449 16.18 -2.79 -0.72
CA GLU A 449 15.42 -4.04 -0.51
C GLU A 449 16.29 -5.29 -0.41
N ASP A 450 17.62 -5.16 -0.31
CA ASP A 450 18.58 -6.27 -0.14
C ASP A 450 18.47 -7.02 1.22
N GLY A 451 17.50 -6.66 2.06
CA GLY A 451 17.32 -7.17 3.42
C GLY A 451 18.38 -6.68 4.40
N GLN A 452 19.34 -5.85 3.95
CA GLN A 452 20.36 -5.24 4.77
C GLN A 452 20.01 -3.80 5.16
N GLY A 453 18.92 -3.20 4.65
CA GLY A 453 18.35 -1.96 5.20
C GLY A 453 17.22 -1.31 4.43
N ARG A 454 16.81 -0.13 4.91
CA ARG A 454 15.76 0.74 4.37
C ARG A 454 16.30 2.12 3.96
N ASP A 455 17.57 2.19 3.54
CA ASP A 455 18.14 3.42 2.96
C ASP A 455 17.23 3.94 1.84
N LEU A 456 16.94 5.24 1.86
CA LEU A 456 15.96 5.90 1.00
C LEU A 456 16.59 7.13 0.32
N ILE A 457 16.39 7.23 -0.98
CA ILE A 457 16.81 8.37 -1.78
C ILE A 457 15.58 8.90 -2.53
N LEU A 458 15.23 10.16 -2.33
CA LEU A 458 14.17 10.84 -3.08
C LEU A 458 14.78 11.70 -4.18
N PHE A 459 14.13 11.68 -5.34
CA PHE A 459 14.45 12.46 -6.53
C PHE A 459 13.27 13.35 -6.90
N ASP A 460 13.51 14.64 -7.16
CA ASP A 460 12.52 15.59 -7.68
C ASP A 460 13.05 16.23 -8.97
N ALA A 461 12.53 15.78 -10.12
CA ALA A 461 12.89 16.27 -11.44
C ALA A 461 12.52 17.75 -11.66
N ASN A 462 11.61 18.32 -10.85
CA ASN A 462 11.31 19.76 -10.85
C ASN A 462 12.29 20.57 -9.97
N GLY A 463 13.27 19.93 -9.33
CA GLY A 463 14.33 20.60 -8.58
C GLY A 463 15.01 21.67 -9.44
N THR A 464 14.97 22.92 -8.97
CA THR A 464 15.52 24.09 -9.68
C THR A 464 17.02 24.26 -9.47
N ARG A 465 17.61 23.46 -8.57
CA ARG A 465 19.06 23.43 -8.30
C ARG A 465 19.57 22.00 -8.27
N ASP A 466 20.70 21.79 -8.94
CA ASP A 466 21.49 20.56 -8.85
C ASP A 466 22.19 20.53 -7.47
N LEU A 467 21.40 20.17 -6.45
CA LEU A 467 21.76 20.20 -5.04
C LEU A 467 21.24 18.92 -4.37
N VAL A 468 22.11 18.26 -3.61
CA VAL A 468 21.77 17.07 -2.83
C VAL A 468 21.62 17.44 -1.35
N MET A 469 20.42 17.22 -0.80
CA MET A 469 20.21 17.20 0.65
C MET A 469 20.64 15.84 1.19
N ARG A 470 21.47 15.81 2.23
CA ARG A 470 22.06 14.57 2.74
C ARG A 470 21.87 14.45 4.25
N VAL A 471 21.37 13.30 4.72
CA VAL A 471 21.27 12.97 6.15
C VAL A 471 22.11 11.74 6.42
N ASP A 472 23.30 11.95 6.99
CA ASP A 472 24.31 10.90 7.22
C ASP A 472 23.98 9.98 8.40
N ASP A 473 23.22 10.49 9.37
CA ASP A 473 22.70 9.75 10.51
C ASP A 473 21.33 10.33 10.93
N PRO A 474 20.23 9.74 10.45
CA PRO A 474 18.87 10.10 10.86
C PRO A 474 18.61 9.89 12.36
N ALA A 475 19.31 8.94 12.99
CA ALA A 475 19.11 8.57 14.39
C ALA A 475 19.84 9.50 15.37
N ALA A 476 20.88 10.22 14.91
CA ALA A 476 21.67 11.13 15.73
C ALA A 476 20.85 12.21 16.45
N ARG A 477 19.73 12.68 15.86
CA ARG A 477 18.83 13.64 16.50
C ARG A 477 17.43 13.66 15.87
N PRO A 478 16.36 13.66 16.68
CA PRO A 478 15.00 13.79 16.17
C PRO A 478 14.78 15.05 15.33
N GLY A 479 14.00 14.92 14.26
CA GLY A 479 13.64 15.97 13.32
C GLY A 479 14.68 16.30 12.24
N LEU A 480 15.82 15.61 12.17
CA LEU A 480 16.85 15.86 11.13
C LEU A 480 16.31 15.62 9.71
N VAL A 481 15.67 14.48 9.45
CA VAL A 481 15.12 14.16 8.12
C VAL A 481 13.94 15.05 7.76
N ALA A 482 13.05 15.35 8.72
CA ALA A 482 11.97 16.32 8.51
C ALA A 482 12.53 17.71 8.14
N SER A 483 13.63 18.12 8.78
CA SER A 483 14.32 19.39 8.46
C SER A 483 14.95 19.35 7.07
N ALA A 484 15.58 18.23 6.70
CA ALA A 484 16.17 18.03 5.39
C ALA A 484 15.12 18.06 4.26
N ARG A 485 13.93 17.47 4.48
CA ARG A 485 12.81 17.59 3.51
C ARG A 485 12.34 19.04 3.35
N VAL A 486 12.13 19.75 4.46
CA VAL A 486 11.71 21.17 4.40
C VAL A 486 12.77 22.04 3.68
N LEU A 487 14.06 21.75 3.88
CA LEU A 487 15.15 22.41 3.14
C LEU A 487 15.17 22.02 1.65
N MET A 488 14.93 20.75 1.31
CA MET A 488 14.82 20.27 -0.08
C MET A 488 13.76 21.07 -0.84
N GLU A 489 12.56 21.18 -0.27
CA GLU A 489 11.42 21.90 -0.85
C GLU A 489 11.68 23.41 -0.97
N GLN A 490 12.30 24.04 0.04
CA GLN A 490 12.54 25.49 0.03
C GLN A 490 13.71 25.94 -0.85
N LEU A 491 14.74 25.10 -0.98
CA LEU A 491 15.93 25.40 -1.79
C LEU A 491 15.81 24.84 -3.22
N GLY A 492 14.75 24.10 -3.53
CA GLY A 492 14.54 23.48 -4.85
C GLY A 492 15.58 22.40 -5.16
N ALA A 493 16.03 21.67 -4.14
CA ALA A 493 17.06 20.65 -4.28
C ALA A 493 16.51 19.40 -4.99
N ARG A 494 17.28 18.87 -5.95
CA ARG A 494 16.88 17.73 -6.79
C ARG A 494 16.90 16.38 -6.05
N TRP A 495 17.69 16.25 -4.99
CA TRP A 495 17.82 14.99 -4.23
C TRP A 495 17.69 15.17 -2.72
N LEU A 496 17.13 14.15 -2.05
CA LEU A 496 17.26 13.93 -0.60
C LEU A 496 17.73 12.49 -0.34
N VAL A 497 18.88 12.35 0.31
CA VAL A 497 19.47 11.06 0.71
C VAL A 497 19.28 10.87 2.22
N VAL A 498 18.58 9.81 2.59
CA VAL A 498 18.37 9.36 3.97
C VAL A 498 19.00 7.98 4.09
N SER A 499 20.20 7.91 4.67
CA SER A 499 20.93 6.66 4.87
C SER A 499 21.23 6.43 6.33
N ALA A 500 21.14 5.18 6.78
CA ALA A 500 21.41 4.84 8.17
C ALA A 500 22.93 4.81 8.46
N PRO A 501 23.37 5.08 9.71
CA PRO A 501 24.78 5.13 10.04
C PRO A 501 25.50 3.80 9.77
N ALA A 502 26.70 3.87 9.19
CA ALA A 502 27.54 2.71 8.96
C ALA A 502 28.12 2.15 10.27
N ALA A 503 28.28 0.83 10.36
CA ALA A 503 28.82 0.20 11.57
C ALA A 503 30.26 0.67 11.84
N SER A 504 30.58 0.91 13.10
CA SER A 504 31.94 1.27 13.52
C SER A 504 32.94 0.20 13.10
N GLY A 505 33.86 0.56 12.20
CA GLY A 505 34.88 -0.36 11.65
C GLY A 505 34.47 -1.15 10.41
N SER A 506 33.31 -0.86 9.79
CA SER A 506 32.94 -1.46 8.50
C SER A 506 33.79 -0.91 7.33
N THR A 507 34.22 -1.79 6.43
CA THR A 507 35.20 -1.49 5.36
C THR A 507 34.62 -1.64 3.95
N GLY A 508 33.43 -1.12 3.72
CA GLY A 508 32.73 -1.15 2.42
C GLY A 508 32.23 0.23 2.01
N GLN A 509 31.71 0.35 0.79
CA GLN A 509 31.08 1.59 0.32
C GLN A 509 29.78 1.85 1.10
N SER A 510 29.53 3.10 1.48
CA SER A 510 28.24 3.53 2.01
C SER A 510 27.34 4.06 0.89
N VAL A 511 26.02 4.09 1.13
CA VAL A 511 25.06 4.72 0.20
C VAL A 511 25.45 6.17 -0.05
N VAL A 512 25.68 6.92 1.02
CA VAL A 512 26.22 8.30 0.99
C VAL A 512 27.48 8.42 0.14
N GLY A 513 28.45 7.51 0.32
CA GLY A 513 29.70 7.51 -0.44
C GLY A 513 29.49 7.27 -1.93
N THR A 514 28.61 6.32 -2.27
CA THR A 514 28.25 5.98 -3.66
C THR A 514 27.56 7.17 -4.34
N ILE A 515 26.50 7.72 -3.73
CA ILE A 515 25.82 8.92 -4.26
C ILE A 515 26.79 10.09 -4.42
N SER A 516 27.70 10.28 -3.46
CA SER A 516 28.71 11.35 -3.53
C SER A 516 29.79 11.14 -4.59
N SER A 517 29.98 9.91 -5.09
CA SER A 517 30.87 9.63 -6.22
C SER A 517 30.15 9.66 -7.58
N THR A 518 28.84 9.40 -7.61
CA THR A 518 28.02 9.44 -8.83
C THR A 518 27.57 10.86 -9.17
N LEU A 519 27.10 11.62 -8.17
CA LEU A 519 26.62 12.98 -8.34
C LEU A 519 27.73 13.99 -8.01
N ASP A 520 28.44 14.46 -9.04
CA ASP A 520 29.41 15.56 -8.98
C ASP A 520 28.70 16.92 -8.85
N VAL A 521 27.89 17.06 -7.79
CA VAL A 521 27.04 18.23 -7.54
C VAL A 521 27.18 18.70 -6.09
N PRO A 522 26.93 20.00 -5.81
CA PRO A 522 26.76 20.56 -4.48
C PRO A 522 25.98 19.67 -3.50
N GLN A 523 26.50 19.50 -2.28
CA GLN A 523 25.82 18.74 -1.23
C GLN A 523 25.68 19.57 0.06
N LEU A 524 24.47 19.54 0.63
CA LEU A 524 24.15 20.13 1.94
C LEU A 524 23.84 19.00 2.92
N VAL A 525 24.75 18.78 3.87
CA VAL A 525 24.63 17.69 4.87
C VAL A 525 23.90 18.21 6.11
N VAL A 526 22.71 17.70 6.37
CA VAL A 526 21.92 17.93 7.58
C VAL A 526 22.25 16.83 8.59
N GLY A 527 23.00 17.15 9.64
CA GLY A 527 23.43 16.16 10.64
C GLY A 527 23.53 16.72 12.05
N ALA A 528 23.97 15.88 12.99
CA ALA A 528 24.32 16.28 14.35
C ALA A 528 25.63 15.63 14.77
N SER A 529 26.39 16.28 15.66
CA SER A 529 27.57 15.65 16.26
C SER A 529 27.12 14.62 17.29
N ALA A 530 27.61 13.37 17.17
CA ALA A 530 27.31 12.26 18.07
C ALA A 530 27.56 12.59 19.57
N GLN A 531 28.45 13.54 19.86
CA GLN A 531 28.65 14.08 21.20
C GLN A 531 27.78 15.32 21.45
N ALA A 532 26.46 15.10 21.58
CA ALA A 532 25.45 16.08 22.06
C ALA A 532 25.48 17.49 21.42
N GLY A 533 26.09 17.64 20.24
CA GLY A 533 26.36 18.95 19.66
C GLY A 533 25.09 19.63 19.14
N PRO A 534 25.16 20.96 18.88
CA PRO A 534 24.16 21.58 18.03
C PRO A 534 24.13 20.86 16.67
N PRO A 535 22.94 20.64 16.06
CA PRO A 535 22.85 20.17 14.69
C PRO A 535 23.64 21.07 13.73
N ARG A 536 24.03 20.55 12.57
CA ARG A 536 24.92 21.23 11.63
C ARG A 536 24.45 21.00 10.21
N LEU A 537 24.54 22.06 9.41
CA LEU A 537 24.40 22.06 7.97
C LEU A 537 25.80 22.17 7.37
N SER A 538 26.43 21.05 7.01
CA SER A 538 27.75 21.09 6.38
C SER A 538 27.63 21.35 4.89
N LEU A 539 28.33 22.38 4.40
CA LEU A 539 28.57 22.59 2.98
C LEU A 539 29.74 21.69 2.56
N VAL A 540 29.52 20.89 1.51
CA VAL A 540 30.53 20.03 0.89
C VAL A 540 30.66 20.38 -0.59
N GLY A 541 31.88 20.42 -1.10
CA GLY A 541 32.20 20.91 -2.44
C GLY A 541 31.80 22.39 -2.63
N ASP A 542 31.44 22.75 -3.86
CA ASP A 542 31.11 24.13 -4.26
C ASP A 542 29.68 24.57 -3.85
N SER A 543 29.09 23.89 -2.86
CA SER A 543 27.75 24.19 -2.34
C SER A 543 27.59 25.57 -1.70
N ALA A 544 28.70 26.25 -1.37
CA ALA A 544 28.68 27.65 -0.98
C ALA A 544 28.27 28.59 -2.13
N GLU A 545 28.49 28.22 -3.40
CA GLU A 545 28.09 29.01 -4.57
C GLU A 545 26.66 28.69 -5.04
N ALA A 546 26.22 27.44 -4.86
CA ALA A 546 24.86 27.00 -5.23
C ALA A 546 23.76 27.38 -4.20
N ILE A 547 24.15 27.83 -3.01
CA ILE A 547 23.21 28.17 -1.92
C ILE A 547 23.24 29.67 -1.66
N ASP A 548 22.14 30.34 -2.01
CA ASP A 548 21.82 31.68 -1.54
C ASP A 548 21.67 31.73 -0.01
N LEU A 549 22.79 32.01 0.66
CA LEU A 549 22.89 32.11 2.12
C LEU A 549 22.10 33.28 2.69
N ASP A 550 21.89 34.35 1.92
CA ASP A 550 21.16 35.52 2.39
C ASP A 550 19.64 35.29 2.30
N ALA A 551 19.17 34.59 1.26
CA ALA A 551 17.81 34.03 1.27
C ALA A 551 17.62 33.06 2.44
N LEU A 552 18.56 32.13 2.69
CA LEU A 552 18.48 31.19 3.82
C LEU A 552 18.42 31.93 5.18
N ARG A 553 19.23 32.98 5.39
CA ARG A 553 19.20 33.82 6.59
C ARG A 553 17.93 34.66 6.70
N SER A 554 17.38 35.14 5.58
CA SER A 554 16.12 35.90 5.58
C SER A 554 14.94 35.02 6.01
N LEU A 555 14.98 33.72 5.65
CA LEU A 555 14.02 32.71 6.08
C LEU A 555 14.27 32.25 7.52
N TYR A 556 15.55 32.18 7.94
CA TYR A 556 15.97 31.66 9.25
C TYR A 556 17.01 32.57 9.94
N PRO A 557 16.57 33.68 10.58
CA PRO A 557 17.47 34.64 11.23
C PRO A 557 18.28 34.07 12.42
N SER A 558 17.84 32.94 12.98
CA SER A 558 18.50 32.24 14.09
C SER A 558 19.63 31.28 13.64
N LEU A 559 19.93 31.21 12.36
CA LEU A 559 20.90 30.28 11.78
C LEU A 559 22.33 30.75 12.03
N ALA A 560 23.00 30.12 13.01
CA ALA A 560 24.33 30.49 13.46
C ALA A 560 25.42 30.03 12.49
N VAL A 561 25.87 30.95 11.64
CA VAL A 561 26.96 30.73 10.69
C VAL A 561 28.30 30.72 11.44
N SER A 562 28.92 29.55 11.56
CA SER A 562 30.23 29.37 12.21
C SER A 562 31.15 28.48 11.37
N PHE A 563 32.03 29.11 10.59
CA PHE A 563 33.01 28.39 9.77
C PHE A 563 34.01 27.64 10.65
N ALA A 564 33.94 26.31 10.66
CA ALA A 564 34.95 25.46 11.28
C ALA A 564 36.09 25.23 10.27
N ASP A 565 37.34 25.53 10.65
CA ASP A 565 38.55 25.11 9.89
C ASP A 565 38.81 23.61 10.12
N SER A 566 37.84 22.76 9.76
CA SER A 566 37.94 21.31 9.89
C SER A 566 38.61 20.73 8.65
N ARG A 567 39.95 20.73 8.65
CA ARG A 567 40.76 20.03 7.64
C ARG A 567 40.67 18.51 7.83
N SER A 568 39.54 17.94 7.44
CA SER A 568 39.36 16.49 7.35
C SER A 568 40.21 15.93 6.22
N ARG A 569 41.06 14.96 6.53
CA ARG A 569 42.02 14.38 5.57
C ARG A 569 41.50 13.05 5.02
N ALA A 570 40.42 13.11 4.26
CA ALA A 570 39.89 11.95 3.54
C ALA A 570 40.61 11.77 2.20
N GLY A 571 41.15 10.57 1.92
CA GLY A 571 41.70 10.22 0.60
C GLY A 571 42.95 10.97 0.13
N GLY A 572 43.56 11.83 0.96
CA GLY A 572 44.79 12.57 0.62
C GLY A 572 44.56 13.98 0.07
N ALA A 573 43.34 14.35 -0.30
CA ALA A 573 42.96 15.72 -0.62
C ALA A 573 42.48 16.47 0.63
N THR A 574 42.91 17.72 0.81
CA THR A 574 42.35 18.61 1.85
C THR A 574 41.19 19.41 1.27
N VAL A 575 39.97 18.91 1.43
CA VAL A 575 38.75 19.66 1.10
C VAL A 575 38.39 20.54 2.30
N GLY A 576 38.27 21.85 2.08
CA GLY A 576 37.81 22.79 3.10
C GLY A 576 36.30 22.69 3.27
N ALA A 577 35.82 21.92 4.25
CA ALA A 577 34.41 21.82 4.55
C ALA A 577 33.93 23.04 5.37
N SER A 578 33.05 23.87 4.78
CA SER A 578 32.43 24.99 5.50
C SER A 578 31.17 24.52 6.22
N SER A 579 31.22 24.36 7.54
CA SER A 579 30.01 24.06 8.33
C SER A 579 29.20 25.32 8.66
N LEU A 580 27.89 25.21 8.59
CA LEU A 580 26.93 26.08 9.26
C LEU A 580 26.37 25.33 10.49
N SER A 581 26.09 26.03 11.59
CA SER A 581 25.52 25.39 12.78
C SER A 581 24.04 25.75 12.94
N LEU A 582 23.18 24.73 13.01
CA LEU A 582 21.80 24.89 13.44
C LEU A 582 21.77 24.78 14.96
N SER A 583 21.20 25.78 15.65
CA SER A 583 20.80 25.55 17.04
C SER A 583 19.61 24.58 17.08
N GLY A 584 19.35 23.96 18.24
CA GLY A 584 18.11 23.18 18.41
C GLY A 584 16.87 24.04 18.17
N ASP A 585 16.93 25.32 18.55
CA ASP A 585 15.88 26.30 18.30
C ASP A 585 15.77 26.70 16.81
N ALA A 586 16.85 26.58 16.02
CA ALA A 586 16.81 26.75 14.57
C ALA A 586 16.14 25.56 13.85
N ILE A 587 16.36 24.31 14.31
CA ILE A 587 15.54 23.16 13.84
C ILE A 587 14.07 23.38 14.21
N ALA A 588 13.78 23.79 15.45
CA ALA A 588 12.42 24.08 15.90
C ALA A 588 11.75 25.17 15.05
N ALA A 589 12.48 26.24 14.69
CA ALA A 589 12.00 27.31 13.82
C ALA A 589 11.83 26.87 12.35
N LEU A 590 12.70 25.99 11.86
CA LEU A 590 12.61 25.42 10.51
C LEU A 590 11.41 24.50 10.35
N LEU A 591 11.10 23.75 11.40
CA LEU A 591 9.93 22.90 11.52
C LEU A 591 8.68 23.65 12.00
N ALA A 592 8.75 24.91 12.42
CA ALA A 592 7.57 25.67 12.84
C ALA A 592 6.59 25.87 11.67
N PRO A 593 5.26 25.81 11.88
CA PRO A 593 4.30 26.24 10.87
C PRO A 593 4.42 27.76 10.63
N ARG A 594 4.63 28.18 9.38
CA ARG A 594 4.80 29.61 9.00
C ARG A 594 3.61 30.52 9.37
N SER A 595 2.46 29.94 9.71
CA SER A 595 1.20 30.63 10.00
C SER A 595 0.49 30.08 11.25
N ALA A 596 1.25 29.57 12.22
CA ALA A 596 0.72 29.32 13.57
C ALA A 596 0.61 30.63 14.36
N THR A 597 -0.45 31.41 14.09
CA THR A 597 -1.03 32.25 15.15
C THR A 597 -1.30 31.31 16.33
N PRO A 598 -0.94 31.64 17.59
CA PRO A 598 -1.24 30.77 18.72
C PRO A 598 -2.76 30.62 18.83
N ALA A 599 -3.26 29.48 18.33
CA ALA A 599 -4.68 29.15 18.41
C ALA A 599 -5.06 29.11 19.89
N ALA A 600 -6.25 29.61 20.21
CA ALA A 600 -6.81 29.39 21.54
C ALA A 600 -6.80 27.88 21.81
N LEU A 601 -6.21 27.46 22.94
CA LEU A 601 -6.11 26.04 23.27
C LEU A 601 -7.51 25.49 23.47
N ASN A 602 -8.00 24.74 22.48
CA ASN A 602 -9.28 24.07 22.55
C ASN A 602 -9.30 23.06 23.71
N GLU A 603 -10.49 22.74 24.21
CA GLU A 603 -10.66 21.62 25.13
C GLU A 603 -10.24 20.31 24.44
N CYS A 604 -9.55 19.42 25.16
CA CYS A 604 -9.02 18.18 24.60
C CYS A 604 -10.16 17.27 24.11
N GLN A 605 -10.38 17.22 22.79
CA GLN A 605 -11.37 16.35 22.17
C GLN A 605 -10.88 14.90 22.18
N LEU A 606 -11.32 14.15 23.19
CA LEU A 606 -11.06 12.72 23.27
C LEU A 606 -12.01 11.98 22.31
N PRO A 607 -11.53 10.93 21.60
CA PRO A 607 -12.37 10.20 20.66
C PRO A 607 -13.54 9.52 21.38
N GLU A 608 -14.77 9.90 21.04
CA GLU A 608 -16.00 9.42 21.70
C GLU A 608 -16.33 7.94 21.43
N GLN A 609 -15.62 7.26 20.51
CA GLN A 609 -15.93 5.88 20.13
C GLN A 609 -14.71 4.95 20.19
N GLY A 610 -14.94 3.76 20.76
CA GLY A 610 -14.03 2.60 20.79
C GLY A 610 -13.86 1.95 19.40
N ALA A 611 -12.76 1.23 19.13
CA ALA A 611 -11.83 1.90 18.22
C ALA A 611 -10.94 1.06 17.23
N ALA A 612 -10.43 1.71 16.14
CA ALA A 612 -9.39 1.36 15.09
C ALA A 612 -8.06 2.19 15.19
N ALA A 613 -6.85 1.74 14.83
CA ALA A 613 -5.56 2.22 15.40
C ALA A 613 -4.57 2.86 14.40
N PRO A 614 -3.53 3.63 14.83
CA PRO A 614 -2.37 3.84 13.99
C PRO A 614 -1.72 2.47 13.88
N GLN A 615 -1.77 1.89 12.68
CA GLN A 615 -1.06 0.65 12.37
C GLN A 615 0.44 0.94 12.24
N ALA A 616 1.04 1.37 13.35
CA ALA A 616 2.45 1.22 13.63
C ALA A 616 2.68 -0.26 13.97
N ASP A 617 2.53 -1.10 12.96
CA ASP A 617 2.54 -2.55 13.04
C ASP A 617 3.94 -3.10 12.68
N SER A 618 4.75 -2.31 11.96
CA SER A 618 6.17 -2.62 11.73
C SER A 618 7.07 -2.13 12.87
N LEU A 619 8.22 -2.80 13.03
CA LEU A 619 9.24 -2.40 14.01
C LEU A 619 9.77 -0.99 13.72
N GLU A 620 9.92 -0.64 12.44
CA GLU A 620 10.39 0.66 11.99
C GLU A 620 9.41 1.78 12.37
N GLN A 621 8.10 1.58 12.15
CA GLN A 621 7.06 2.55 12.55
C GLN A 621 6.99 2.73 14.08
N LEU A 622 7.14 1.65 14.83
CA LEU A 622 7.18 1.68 16.30
C LEU A 622 8.42 2.41 16.83
N LEU A 623 9.58 2.23 16.20
CA LEU A 623 10.80 2.96 16.54
C LEU A 623 10.69 4.44 16.17
N PHE A 624 10.14 4.77 15.01
CA PHE A 624 9.83 6.16 14.61
C PHE A 624 8.91 6.84 15.64
N LEU A 625 7.82 6.17 16.05
CA LEU A 625 6.92 6.68 17.10
C LEU A 625 7.68 6.97 18.39
N ARG A 626 8.55 6.05 18.83
CA ARG A 626 9.36 6.21 20.04
C ARG A 626 10.31 7.41 19.93
N SER A 627 11.09 7.49 18.85
CA SER A 627 12.23 8.39 18.74
C SER A 627 11.90 9.79 18.20
N GLU A 628 11.00 9.89 17.22
CA GLU A 628 10.67 11.15 16.54
C GLU A 628 9.47 11.87 17.16
N ILE A 629 8.60 11.15 17.87
CA ILE A 629 7.36 11.70 18.46
C ILE A 629 7.43 11.66 19.98
N VAL A 630 7.45 10.47 20.60
CA VAL A 630 7.22 10.32 22.05
C VAL A 630 8.37 10.87 22.89
N LEU A 631 9.62 10.47 22.61
CA LEU A 631 10.78 10.97 23.37
C LEU A 631 10.96 12.50 23.25
N PRO A 632 10.78 13.13 22.07
CA PRO A 632 10.76 14.58 21.94
C PRO A 632 9.62 15.25 22.74
N VAL A 633 8.40 14.71 22.70
CA VAL A 633 7.28 15.20 23.55
C VAL A 633 7.67 15.18 25.03
N LEU A 634 8.13 14.03 25.56
CA LEU A 634 8.54 13.92 26.95
C LEU A 634 9.67 14.92 27.32
N SER A 635 10.65 15.10 26.44
CA SER A 635 11.74 16.08 26.65
C SER A 635 11.27 17.55 26.63
N ALA A 636 10.22 17.85 25.86
CA ALA A 636 9.65 19.18 25.77
C ALA A 636 8.85 19.53 27.04
N LEU A 637 8.12 18.56 27.62
CA LEU A 637 7.41 18.72 28.89
C LEU A 637 8.36 19.08 30.04
N GLU A 638 9.49 18.37 30.15
CA GLU A 638 10.52 18.63 31.17
C GLU A 638 11.23 19.98 30.99
N SER A 639 11.60 20.31 29.75
CA SER A 639 12.27 21.58 29.44
C SER A 639 11.32 22.78 29.36
N GLY A 640 10.01 22.55 29.50
CA GLY A 640 8.98 23.58 29.35
C GLY A 640 8.87 24.17 27.93
N LYS A 641 9.42 23.50 26.91
CA LYS A 641 9.39 23.91 25.50
C LYS A 641 8.21 23.28 24.74
N GLU A 642 7.97 23.74 23.51
CA GLU A 642 7.04 23.11 22.56
C GLU A 642 7.75 21.98 21.79
N PRO A 643 7.15 20.77 21.64
CA PRO A 643 7.72 19.65 20.89
C PRO A 643 7.54 19.82 19.36
N THR A 644 8.09 20.91 18.82
CA THR A 644 8.03 21.29 17.40
C THR A 644 8.47 20.19 16.43
N THR A 645 9.46 19.38 16.78
CA THR A 645 9.88 18.21 15.99
C THR A 645 8.79 17.16 15.92
N ALA A 646 8.20 16.79 17.06
CA ALA A 646 7.13 15.80 17.13
C ALA A 646 5.86 16.26 16.41
N PHE A 647 5.53 17.56 16.48
CA PHE A 647 4.40 18.14 15.72
C PHE A 647 4.57 18.01 14.19
N ARG A 648 5.79 17.81 13.68
CA ARG A 648 6.05 17.54 12.25
C ARG A 648 6.25 16.06 11.94
N ALA A 649 6.78 15.27 12.86
CA ALA A 649 6.89 13.83 12.71
C ALA A 649 5.52 13.11 12.82
N ALA A 650 4.61 13.61 13.67
CA ALA A 650 3.31 12.99 13.92
C ALA A 650 2.46 12.79 12.64
N PRO A 651 2.23 13.81 11.79
CA PRO A 651 1.49 13.60 10.53
C PRO A 651 2.13 12.57 9.58
N MET A 652 3.45 12.41 9.60
CA MET A 652 4.15 11.44 8.74
C MET A 652 3.80 9.97 9.09
N LEU A 653 3.45 9.71 10.35
CA LEU A 653 2.97 8.42 10.84
C LEU A 653 1.43 8.29 10.78
N GLY A 654 0.70 9.31 10.30
CA GLY A 654 -0.77 9.34 10.36
C GLY A 654 -1.32 9.47 11.79
N VAL A 655 -0.59 10.17 12.67
CA VAL A 655 -1.07 10.52 14.02
C VAL A 655 -1.17 12.03 14.20
N ILE A 656 -2.20 12.46 14.92
CA ILE A 656 -2.37 13.84 15.35
C ILE A 656 -1.65 14.02 16.69
N LEU A 657 -0.79 15.03 16.73
CA LEU A 657 -0.27 15.62 17.95
C LEU A 657 -0.81 17.05 18.03
N GLU A 658 -1.61 17.38 19.04
CA GLU A 658 -2.22 18.72 19.18
C GLU A 658 -2.14 19.25 20.63
N PRO A 659 -1.85 20.55 20.83
CA PRO A 659 -1.90 21.16 22.14
C PRO A 659 -3.36 21.50 22.51
N CYS A 660 -3.79 21.13 23.71
CA CYS A 660 -5.17 21.31 24.17
C CYS A 660 -5.23 21.64 25.68
N THR A 661 -6.42 21.91 26.21
CA THR A 661 -6.64 22.07 27.65
C THR A 661 -7.62 21.04 28.20
N SER A 662 -7.36 20.59 29.43
CA SER A 662 -8.29 19.75 30.20
C SER A 662 -8.23 20.17 31.66
N GLY A 663 -9.38 20.43 32.28
CA GLY A 663 -9.45 21.01 33.63
C GLY A 663 -8.72 22.35 33.78
N GLY A 664 -8.65 23.14 32.70
CA GLY A 664 -7.87 24.39 32.65
C GLY A 664 -6.34 24.22 32.67
N GLN A 665 -5.84 22.99 32.60
CA GLN A 665 -4.40 22.69 32.53
C GLN A 665 -3.97 22.40 31.08
N PRO A 666 -2.81 22.90 30.63
CA PRO A 666 -2.29 22.63 29.30
C PRO A 666 -1.79 21.19 29.16
N HIS A 667 -2.29 20.52 28.12
CA HIS A 667 -1.93 19.16 27.73
C HIS A 667 -1.46 19.12 26.28
N ILE A 668 -0.76 18.06 25.92
CA ILE A 668 -0.52 17.66 24.53
C ILE A 668 -1.23 16.33 24.33
N LEU A 669 -2.13 16.28 23.35
CA LEU A 669 -2.90 15.11 22.97
C LEU A 669 -2.23 14.44 21.78
N LEU A 670 -1.80 13.20 21.95
CA LEU A 670 -1.40 12.31 20.85
C LEU A 670 -2.53 11.31 20.61
N ARG A 671 -3.06 11.26 19.40
CA ARG A 671 -4.10 10.32 18.95
C ARG A 671 -3.88 9.96 17.48
N SER A 672 -4.57 8.94 16.96
CA SER A 672 -4.61 8.69 15.52
C SER A 672 -5.79 9.40 14.85
N ASP A 673 -5.70 9.59 13.54
CA ASP A 673 -6.82 10.01 12.70
C ASP A 673 -7.86 8.90 12.54
N ASP A 674 -7.43 7.64 12.39
CA ASP A 674 -8.34 6.50 12.58
C ASP A 674 -8.68 6.39 14.07
N VAL A 675 -9.94 6.12 14.34
CA VAL A 675 -10.58 6.42 15.62
C VAL A 675 -10.24 5.32 16.63
N SER A 676 -9.02 5.41 17.18
CA SER A 676 -8.48 4.91 18.47
C SER A 676 -7.41 5.88 18.90
N GLY A 677 -6.28 5.81 18.17
CA GLY A 677 -4.99 5.23 18.60
C GLY A 677 -4.69 4.76 20.02
N GLY A 678 -5.71 4.64 20.87
CA GLY A 678 -5.59 5.22 22.19
C GLY A 678 -5.43 6.73 22.10
N ALA A 679 -5.60 7.40 23.23
CA ALA A 679 -5.23 8.80 23.37
C ALA A 679 -4.22 8.92 24.49
N TYR A 680 -3.13 9.62 24.25
CA TYR A 680 -2.09 9.89 25.24
C TYR A 680 -2.14 11.38 25.57
N LEU A 681 -2.46 11.69 26.82
CA LEU A 681 -2.55 13.05 27.34
C LEU A 681 -1.33 13.33 28.20
N PHE A 682 -0.44 14.13 27.63
CA PHE A 682 0.80 14.58 28.25
C PHE A 682 0.54 15.91 28.95
N ARG A 683 0.52 15.92 30.29
CA ARG A 683 0.31 17.11 31.11
C ARG A 683 1.62 17.88 31.29
N ARG A 684 1.64 19.16 30.91
CA ARG A 684 2.80 20.04 31.13
C ARG A 684 2.96 20.34 32.63
N GLY A 685 4.15 20.10 33.18
CA GLY A 685 4.42 20.26 34.61
C GLY A 685 3.83 19.16 35.52
N GLY A 686 3.33 18.06 34.95
CA GLY A 686 2.98 16.87 35.73
C GLY A 686 4.22 16.14 36.26
N ASP A 687 4.03 15.39 37.34
CA ASP A 687 5.04 14.50 37.93
C ASP A 687 5.36 13.36 36.95
N PRO A 688 6.60 13.28 36.42
CA PRO A 688 6.99 12.20 35.51
C PRO A 688 6.99 10.83 36.20
N ALA A 689 7.10 10.75 37.53
CA ALA A 689 7.15 9.50 38.28
C ALA A 689 5.78 8.79 38.37
N VAL A 690 4.67 9.47 38.04
CA VAL A 690 3.33 8.86 38.02
C VAL A 690 2.79 8.82 36.59
N LEU A 691 2.42 7.61 36.17
CA LEU A 691 1.86 7.31 34.85
C LEU A 691 0.49 6.63 35.07
N ILE A 692 -0.51 6.99 34.27
CA ILE A 692 -1.84 6.38 34.35
C ILE A 692 -2.16 5.70 33.02
N GLU A 693 -2.58 4.43 33.09
CA GLU A 693 -3.15 3.69 31.98
C GLU A 693 -4.64 3.46 32.26
N SER A 694 -5.54 3.83 31.36
CA SER A 694 -6.98 3.55 31.49
C SER A 694 -7.46 2.69 30.33
N ALA A 695 -8.04 1.53 30.60
CA ALA A 695 -8.45 0.57 29.57
C ALA A 695 -9.92 0.77 29.14
N LEU A 696 -10.14 1.06 27.86
CA LEU A 696 -11.47 1.13 27.24
C LEU A 696 -11.97 -0.28 26.84
N ARG A 697 -13.27 -0.53 26.99
CA ARG A 697 -13.88 -1.87 26.95
C ARG A 697 -14.67 -2.14 25.67
N SER A 698 -13.98 -2.42 24.57
CA SER A 698 -14.60 -2.88 23.31
C SER A 698 -14.95 -4.38 23.31
N GLU A 699 -15.83 -4.84 24.21
CA GLU A 699 -16.27 -6.24 24.29
C GLU A 699 -17.56 -6.55 23.48
N ARG A 700 -18.22 -5.52 22.91
CA ARG A 700 -19.46 -5.69 22.14
C ARG A 700 -19.20 -6.00 20.66
N ARG A 701 -19.05 -7.29 20.36
CA ARG A 701 -19.39 -7.81 19.03
C ARG A 701 -20.88 -7.59 18.77
N GLY A 702 -21.23 -6.75 17.78
CA GLY A 702 -22.45 -6.93 16.99
C GLY A 702 -23.56 -5.87 17.04
N THR A 703 -23.39 -4.70 17.67
CA THR A 703 -24.39 -3.60 17.57
C THR A 703 -23.72 -2.24 17.40
N SER A 704 -23.99 -1.59 16.26
CA SER A 704 -23.60 -0.21 15.98
C SER A 704 -24.31 0.78 16.91
N GLY A 705 -23.56 1.74 17.45
CA GLY A 705 -24.11 2.93 18.12
C GLY A 705 -23.78 3.03 19.61
N ALA A 706 -23.17 4.17 19.98
CA ALA A 706 -22.72 4.59 21.31
C ALA A 706 -21.57 3.79 21.95
N ALA A 707 -20.57 4.52 22.46
CA ALA A 707 -19.67 4.01 23.49
C ALA A 707 -20.49 3.60 24.72
N SER A 708 -19.99 2.66 25.52
CA SER A 708 -20.71 2.30 26.75
C SER A 708 -20.46 3.36 27.82
N ASP A 709 -21.45 3.61 28.68
CA ASP A 709 -21.33 4.58 29.79
C ASP A 709 -20.09 4.30 30.67
N ALA A 710 -19.71 3.01 30.75
CA ALA A 710 -18.52 2.54 31.46
C ALA A 710 -17.19 3.01 30.81
N ASP A 711 -17.14 3.20 29.50
CA ASP A 711 -15.95 3.72 28.81
C ASP A 711 -15.78 5.21 29.15
N ILE A 712 -16.88 5.97 29.11
CA ILE A 712 -16.91 7.40 29.49
C ILE A 712 -16.49 7.57 30.96
N GLN A 713 -17.01 6.73 31.87
CA GLN A 713 -16.62 6.71 33.29
C GLN A 713 -15.12 6.41 33.48
N LEU A 714 -14.52 5.53 32.67
CA LEU A 714 -13.09 5.20 32.76
C LEU A 714 -12.18 6.31 32.20
N VAL A 715 -12.67 7.09 31.23
CA VAL A 715 -12.00 8.31 30.75
C VAL A 715 -12.07 9.42 31.80
N ASP A 716 -13.25 9.71 32.34
CA ASP A 716 -13.44 10.71 33.41
C ASP A 716 -12.63 10.37 34.66
N MET A 717 -12.67 9.11 35.12
CA MET A 717 -11.81 8.64 36.21
C MET A 717 -10.33 8.79 35.88
N GLY A 718 -9.91 8.51 34.64
CA GLY A 718 -8.55 8.74 34.14
C GLY A 718 -8.09 10.18 34.34
N LEU A 719 -8.90 11.13 33.87
CA LEU A 719 -8.63 12.56 33.97
C LEU A 719 -8.60 13.03 35.43
N ARG A 720 -9.56 12.62 36.26
CA ARG A 720 -9.60 13.00 37.69
C ARG A 720 -8.44 12.42 38.48
N VAL A 721 -8.05 11.17 38.22
CA VAL A 721 -6.87 10.56 38.84
C VAL A 721 -5.59 11.23 38.35
N GLN A 722 -5.49 11.66 37.08
CA GLN A 722 -4.36 12.45 36.56
C GLN A 722 -4.26 13.82 37.23
N GLN A 723 -5.39 14.49 37.44
CA GLN A 723 -5.43 15.77 38.14
C GLN A 723 -5.00 15.61 39.60
N ALA A 724 -5.57 14.64 40.32
CA ALA A 724 -5.33 14.40 41.75
C ALA A 724 -3.93 13.85 42.08
N SER A 725 -3.33 13.06 41.20
CA SER A 725 -1.97 12.52 41.34
C SER A 725 -0.88 13.43 40.78
N ASN A 726 -1.27 14.49 40.05
CA ASN A 726 -0.40 15.30 39.20
C ASN A 726 0.34 14.51 38.09
N ALA A 727 -0.10 13.30 37.73
CA ALA A 727 0.59 12.46 36.75
C ALA A 727 0.87 13.15 35.40
N GLN A 728 2.10 13.01 34.89
CA GLN A 728 2.51 13.60 33.62
C GLN A 728 1.83 12.93 32.41
N LEU A 729 1.51 11.64 32.48
CA LEU A 729 0.90 10.89 31.37
C LEU A 729 -0.37 10.17 31.79
N LEU A 730 -1.42 10.35 30.99
CA LEU A 730 -2.60 9.49 30.95
C LEU A 730 -2.69 8.83 29.57
N ALA A 731 -2.59 7.50 29.52
CA ALA A 731 -2.68 6.68 28.32
C ALA A 731 -4.03 5.93 28.31
N LEU A 732 -4.92 6.29 27.40
CA LEU A 732 -6.22 5.66 27.21
C LEU A 732 -6.07 4.51 26.20
N ALA A 733 -6.11 3.24 26.64
CA ALA A 733 -5.93 2.07 25.79
C ALA A 733 -7.25 1.65 25.10
N PRO A 734 -7.28 1.39 23.78
CA PRO A 734 -8.52 1.14 23.05
C PRO A 734 -9.10 -0.28 23.18
N ARG A 735 -8.26 -1.27 23.53
CA ARG A 735 -8.66 -2.69 23.65
C ARG A 735 -7.87 -3.41 24.75
N GLU A 736 -8.59 -3.99 25.71
CA GLU A 736 -8.02 -4.98 26.63
C GLU A 736 -7.76 -6.32 25.93
N LEU A 737 -6.62 -6.94 26.26
CA LEU A 737 -6.48 -8.40 26.42
C LEU A 737 -6.79 -9.31 25.21
N ARG A 738 -6.21 -9.05 24.03
CA ARG A 738 -5.78 -10.19 23.19
C ARG A 738 -4.45 -10.73 23.73
N TYR A 739 -4.49 -11.97 24.19
CA TYR A 739 -3.38 -12.73 24.77
C TYR A 739 -2.37 -13.22 23.70
N ASP A 740 -2.15 -12.48 22.61
CA ASP A 740 -1.17 -12.87 21.56
C ASP A 740 0.29 -12.76 22.03
N GLY A 741 0.53 -12.02 23.12
CA GLY A 741 1.86 -11.86 23.73
C GLY A 741 2.75 -10.83 23.05
N SER A 742 2.27 -10.15 22.00
CA SER A 742 3.03 -9.10 21.32
C SER A 742 3.00 -7.81 22.15
N GLN A 743 4.17 -7.33 22.58
CA GLN A 743 4.33 -5.98 23.11
C GLN A 743 4.56 -4.93 22.00
N ALA A 744 4.75 -5.36 20.75
CA ALA A 744 4.98 -4.49 19.59
C ALA A 744 3.67 -3.79 19.18
N THR A 745 3.32 -2.75 19.93
CA THR A 745 2.15 -1.89 19.70
C THR A 745 2.50 -0.45 20.05
N ALA A 746 1.85 0.52 19.41
CA ALA A 746 2.01 1.94 19.73
C ALA A 746 1.84 2.23 21.23
N PHE A 747 0.83 1.62 21.86
CA PHE A 747 0.57 1.75 23.30
C PHE A 747 1.71 1.21 24.17
N GLY A 748 2.20 0.00 23.86
CA GLY A 748 3.34 -0.59 24.56
C GLY A 748 4.58 0.29 24.48
N ILE A 749 4.88 0.84 23.30
CA ILE A 749 6.03 1.72 23.05
C ILE A 749 5.92 3.07 23.77
N VAL A 750 4.75 3.72 23.76
CA VAL A 750 4.57 5.01 24.46
C VAL A 750 4.77 4.82 25.97
N THR A 751 4.15 3.80 26.56
CA THR A 751 4.32 3.44 27.98
C THR A 751 5.78 3.10 28.30
N GLN A 752 6.45 2.27 27.47
CA GLN A 752 7.86 1.91 27.67
C GLN A 752 8.80 3.12 27.58
N ALA A 753 8.57 4.04 26.65
CA ALA A 753 9.36 5.26 26.52
C ALA A 753 9.21 6.17 27.76
N ALA A 754 7.99 6.32 28.29
CA ALA A 754 7.74 7.11 29.51
C ALA A 754 8.40 6.48 30.75
N ILE A 755 8.28 5.16 30.94
CA ILE A 755 8.92 4.43 32.05
C ILE A 755 10.44 4.46 31.92
N GLY A 756 10.97 4.17 30.74
CA GLY A 756 12.41 4.08 30.48
C GLY A 756 13.12 5.41 30.68
N ARG A 757 12.45 6.54 30.39
CA ARG A 757 12.99 7.89 30.59
C ARG A 757 13.29 8.23 32.06
N GLN A 758 12.55 7.64 33.00
CA GLN A 758 12.79 7.78 34.44
C GLN A 758 14.03 6.98 34.92
N GLY A 759 14.65 6.13 34.09
CA GLY A 759 15.74 5.26 34.50
C GLY A 759 15.41 4.41 35.74
N ASP A 760 16.30 4.40 36.73
CA ASP A 760 16.15 3.65 37.98
C ASP A 760 15.26 4.34 39.04
N ASP A 761 14.79 5.57 38.79
CA ASP A 761 13.99 6.31 39.77
C ASP A 761 12.67 5.60 40.10
N PRO A 762 12.20 5.66 41.37
CA PRO A 762 10.94 5.03 41.76
C PRO A 762 9.77 5.66 41.04
N ALA A 763 8.89 4.82 40.48
CA ALA A 763 7.72 5.28 39.74
C ALA A 763 6.49 4.41 40.00
N LEU A 764 5.32 5.00 39.77
CA LEU A 764 4.01 4.40 39.97
C LEU A 764 3.22 4.39 38.66
N VAL A 765 2.88 3.20 38.17
CA VAL A 765 1.93 3.04 37.06
C VAL A 765 0.56 2.66 37.61
N VAL A 766 -0.40 3.58 37.49
CA VAL A 766 -1.78 3.38 37.92
C VAL A 766 -2.59 2.82 36.75
N GLN A 767 -3.17 1.63 36.89
CA GLN A 767 -3.98 1.00 35.85
C GLN A 767 -5.47 1.05 36.22
N LEU A 768 -6.27 1.83 35.49
CA LEU A 768 -7.73 1.82 35.60
C LEU A 768 -8.31 0.71 34.72
N ARG A 769 -9.13 -0.17 35.32
CA ARG A 769 -9.73 -1.31 34.62
C ARG A 769 -11.25 -1.38 34.83
N PRO A 770 -12.04 -1.80 33.83
CA PRO A 770 -13.46 -2.04 34.03
C PRO A 770 -13.70 -3.10 35.11
N ARG A 771 -14.73 -2.91 35.95
CA ARG A 771 -15.11 -3.93 36.95
C ARG A 771 -15.50 -5.25 36.27
N PRO A 772 -15.02 -6.40 36.78
CA PRO A 772 -15.32 -7.72 36.21
C PRO A 772 -16.80 -8.08 36.45
N LYS A 773 -17.47 -8.57 35.39
CA LYS A 773 -18.89 -8.99 35.45
C LYS A 773 -19.16 -10.15 36.43
N PHE A 774 -18.13 -10.93 36.76
CA PHE A 774 -18.21 -12.11 37.61
C PHE A 774 -17.61 -11.90 39.01
N GLY A 775 -17.28 -10.66 39.40
CA GLY A 775 -16.84 -10.36 40.76
C GLY A 775 -17.93 -10.67 41.79
N ALA A 776 -17.54 -11.09 43.00
CA ALA A 776 -18.50 -11.40 44.05
C ALA A 776 -19.39 -10.19 44.38
N SER A 777 -20.71 -10.40 44.47
CA SER A 777 -21.77 -9.39 44.68
C SER A 777 -21.75 -8.67 46.04
N SER A 778 -20.65 -8.79 46.79
CA SER A 778 -20.48 -8.27 48.15
C SER A 778 -19.58 -7.04 48.26
N VAL A 779 -18.94 -6.61 47.16
CA VAL A 779 -18.18 -5.34 47.14
C VAL A 779 -19.12 -4.18 46.80
N PRO A 780 -19.19 -3.10 47.61
CA PRO A 780 -20.13 -2.01 47.38
C PRO A 780 -19.92 -1.30 46.02
N ALA A 781 -21.04 -0.96 45.38
CA ALA A 781 -21.05 -0.36 44.05
C ALA A 781 -20.35 1.01 44.01
N ASP A 782 -20.48 1.81 45.08
CA ASP A 782 -19.97 3.17 45.28
C ASP A 782 -18.45 3.28 45.50
N ARG A 783 -17.71 2.17 45.62
CA ARG A 783 -16.30 2.18 46.02
C ARG A 783 -15.34 1.96 44.86
N ALA A 784 -14.28 2.78 44.76
CA ALA A 784 -13.14 2.49 43.89
C ALA A 784 -12.23 1.46 44.58
N ILE A 785 -11.95 0.32 43.92
CA ILE A 785 -11.22 -0.79 44.54
C ILE A 785 -9.74 -0.69 44.19
N LEU A 786 -8.85 -0.75 45.19
CA LEU A 786 -7.40 -0.59 45.04
C LEU A 786 -6.66 -1.91 45.23
N LEU A 787 -5.94 -2.36 44.20
CA LEU A 787 -5.06 -3.54 44.21
C LEU A 787 -3.60 -3.08 44.05
N PRO A 788 -2.81 -2.99 45.13
CA PRO A 788 -1.39 -2.64 45.02
C PRO A 788 -0.56 -3.80 44.46
N ASP A 789 0.55 -3.48 43.76
CA ASP A 789 1.59 -4.41 43.23
C ASP A 789 1.88 -5.61 44.14
N ARG A 790 1.92 -5.37 45.45
CA ARG A 790 2.08 -6.42 46.46
C ARG A 790 1.05 -6.22 47.55
N LEU A 791 0.22 -7.22 47.80
CA LEU A 791 -0.79 -7.25 48.87
C LEU A 791 -0.23 -7.09 50.31
N ASN A 792 1.09 -6.97 50.45
CA ASN A 792 1.81 -6.77 51.71
C ASN A 792 2.60 -5.44 51.75
N THR A 793 2.21 -4.42 50.98
CA THR A 793 2.86 -3.08 51.02
C THR A 793 2.71 -2.39 52.38
N VAL A 794 3.72 -1.59 52.75
CA VAL A 794 3.73 -0.76 53.96
C VAL A 794 2.50 0.15 54.01
N SER A 795 1.85 0.24 55.18
CA SER A 795 0.60 0.98 55.42
C SER A 795 0.64 2.44 54.98
N GLU A 796 1.77 3.11 55.19
CA GLU A 796 2.01 4.50 54.80
C GLU A 796 1.81 4.75 53.29
N ARG A 797 2.19 3.79 52.43
CA ARG A 797 2.00 3.90 50.98
C ARG A 797 0.55 3.68 50.56
N ILE A 798 -0.17 2.84 51.28
CA ILE A 798 -1.60 2.60 51.05
C ILE A 798 -2.38 3.88 51.33
N ALA A 799 -2.04 4.61 52.40
CA ALA A 799 -2.66 5.91 52.71
C ALA A 799 -2.46 6.95 51.59
N ALA A 800 -1.30 6.98 50.93
CA ALA A 800 -1.06 7.83 49.77
C ALA A 800 -1.94 7.46 48.56
N TYR A 801 -2.10 6.16 48.27
CA TYR A 801 -2.98 5.70 47.19
C TYR A 801 -4.47 5.99 47.48
N GLU A 802 -4.89 5.84 48.74
CA GLU A 802 -6.24 6.25 49.16
C GLU A 802 -6.44 7.76 49.04
N ALA A 803 -5.45 8.58 49.41
CA ALA A 803 -5.52 10.04 49.31
C ALA A 803 -5.65 10.50 47.84
N MET A 804 -4.87 9.92 46.92
CA MET A 804 -4.99 10.15 45.47
C MET A 804 -6.41 9.87 44.96
N VAL A 805 -7.00 8.75 45.37
CA VAL A 805 -8.34 8.33 44.90
C VAL A 805 -9.47 9.15 45.52
N ARG A 806 -9.33 9.57 46.79
CA ARG A 806 -10.21 10.57 47.43
C ARG A 806 -10.10 11.93 46.74
N GLY A 807 -8.89 12.36 46.36
CA GLY A 807 -8.64 13.60 45.61
C GLY A 807 -9.30 13.60 44.23
N ALA A 808 -9.40 12.43 43.59
CA ALA A 808 -10.16 12.24 42.35
C ALA A 808 -11.69 12.20 42.54
N GLY A 809 -12.19 12.31 43.78
CA GLY A 809 -13.62 12.32 44.12
C GLY A 809 -14.23 10.95 44.39
N TYR A 810 -13.43 9.88 44.46
CA TYR A 810 -13.92 8.51 44.67
C TYR A 810 -13.62 7.99 46.08
N VAL A 811 -14.45 7.09 46.59
CA VAL A 811 -14.26 6.50 47.92
C VAL A 811 -13.46 5.20 47.79
N PRO A 812 -12.19 5.14 48.25
CA PRO A 812 -11.34 3.97 48.07
C PRO A 812 -11.75 2.79 48.96
N LEU A 813 -11.45 1.59 48.48
CA LEU A 813 -11.52 0.33 49.20
C LEU A 813 -10.32 -0.54 48.82
N VAL A 814 -9.39 -0.75 49.75
CA VAL A 814 -8.20 -1.57 49.49
C VAL A 814 -8.57 -3.04 49.46
N ALA A 815 -8.17 -3.74 48.40
CA ALA A 815 -8.39 -5.16 48.24
C ALA A 815 -7.49 -5.99 49.17
N THR A 816 -8.09 -6.99 49.80
CA THR A 816 -7.43 -7.99 50.65
C THR A 816 -7.48 -9.37 49.98
N ARG A 817 -6.93 -10.40 50.63
CA ARG A 817 -7.04 -11.80 50.17
C ARG A 817 -8.41 -12.44 50.48
N ASP A 818 -9.42 -11.65 50.82
CA ASP A 818 -10.76 -12.12 51.15
C ASP A 818 -11.50 -12.60 49.89
N ALA A 819 -12.36 -13.62 50.03
CA ALA A 819 -13.16 -14.17 48.93
C ALA A 819 -14.07 -13.14 48.22
N ARG A 820 -14.41 -12.02 48.88
CA ARG A 820 -15.16 -10.89 48.27
C ARG A 820 -14.40 -10.20 47.13
N PHE A 821 -13.07 -10.31 47.08
CA PHE A 821 -12.24 -9.78 45.99
C PHE A 821 -11.87 -10.85 44.95
N ALA A 822 -12.50 -12.03 44.99
CA ALA A 822 -12.35 -13.01 43.92
C ALA A 822 -12.86 -12.44 42.58
N GLY A 823 -12.09 -12.65 41.51
CA GLY A 823 -12.35 -12.12 40.17
C GLY A 823 -11.70 -10.78 39.84
N TYR A 824 -11.10 -10.09 40.82
CA TYR A 824 -10.27 -8.90 40.57
C TYR A 824 -8.81 -9.34 40.36
N GLU A 825 -8.27 -9.11 39.16
CA GLU A 825 -6.93 -9.56 38.79
C GLU A 825 -5.85 -8.62 39.31
N ALA A 826 -4.96 -9.14 40.16
CA ALA A 826 -3.82 -8.39 40.71
C ALA A 826 -2.60 -8.31 39.77
N PHE A 827 -2.62 -9.02 38.63
CA PHE A 827 -1.50 -9.00 37.69
C PHE A 827 -1.55 -7.76 36.79
N PRO A 828 -0.41 -7.09 36.51
CA PRO A 828 -0.38 -5.92 35.65
C PRO A 828 -0.59 -6.32 34.18
N LEU A 829 -1.04 -5.39 33.33
CA LEU A 829 -1.26 -5.66 31.90
C LEU A 829 0.03 -6.14 31.20
N ALA A 830 -0.11 -6.81 30.06
CA ALA A 830 1.02 -7.35 29.31
C ALA A 830 2.07 -6.28 28.93
N SER A 831 1.64 -5.04 28.64
CA SER A 831 2.50 -3.86 28.43
C SER A 831 3.50 -3.64 29.58
N LEU A 832 3.05 -3.83 30.81
CA LEU A 832 3.82 -3.62 32.03
C LEU A 832 4.63 -4.84 32.48
N ARG A 833 4.67 -5.96 31.75
CA ARG A 833 5.60 -7.06 32.06
C ARG A 833 7.06 -6.61 32.02
N TYR A 834 7.36 -5.54 31.29
CA TYR A 834 8.67 -4.87 31.28
C TYR A 834 9.05 -4.31 32.67
N LEU A 835 8.08 -3.89 33.49
CA LEU A 835 8.34 -3.43 34.87
C LEU A 835 8.98 -4.50 35.76
N ASN A 836 8.81 -5.79 35.45
CA ASN A 836 9.46 -6.86 36.20
C ASN A 836 11.00 -6.83 36.08
N GLN A 837 11.55 -6.08 35.11
CA GLN A 837 12.98 -5.84 34.98
C GLN A 837 13.49 -4.75 35.94
N TYR A 838 12.61 -3.95 36.54
CA TYR A 838 12.96 -2.78 37.36
C TYR A 838 12.36 -2.85 38.77
N PHE A 839 13.15 -3.26 39.76
CA PHE A 839 12.71 -3.40 41.16
C PHE A 839 12.18 -2.11 41.83
N ALA A 840 12.55 -0.94 41.31
CA ALA A 840 12.11 0.36 41.80
C ALA A 840 10.69 0.76 41.32
N LYS A 841 10.25 0.25 40.16
CA LYS A 841 8.95 0.57 39.57
C LYS A 841 7.83 -0.19 40.26
N ARG A 842 6.65 0.44 40.34
CA ARG A 842 5.46 -0.08 41.03
C ARG A 842 4.24 0.09 40.16
N TYR A 843 3.22 -0.71 40.43
CA TYR A 843 1.90 -0.54 39.85
C TYR A 843 0.80 -0.55 40.91
N LEU A 844 -0.32 0.08 40.57
CA LEU A 844 -1.54 0.13 41.36
C LEU A 844 -2.71 -0.09 40.39
N ILE A 845 -3.46 -1.18 40.55
CA ILE A 845 -4.67 -1.41 39.75
C ILE A 845 -5.86 -0.80 40.51
N ILE A 846 -6.67 -0.03 39.80
CA ILE A 846 -7.88 0.60 40.33
C ILE A 846 -9.08 0.15 39.48
N TYR A 847 -10.12 -0.30 40.15
CA TYR A 847 -11.42 -0.56 39.52
C TYR A 847 -12.40 0.56 39.91
N PRO A 848 -13.07 1.22 38.96
CA PRO A 848 -14.00 2.32 39.23
C PRO A 848 -15.21 1.82 40.03
N PRO A 849 -15.96 2.71 40.68
CA PRO A 849 -17.31 2.37 41.13
C PRO A 849 -18.20 1.95 39.94
N VAL A 850 -19.29 1.24 40.21
CA VAL A 850 -20.40 1.11 39.25
C VAL A 850 -21.41 2.17 39.66
N GLU A 851 -21.58 3.22 38.85
CA GLU A 851 -22.68 4.14 39.06
C GLU A 851 -24.01 3.40 38.86
N GLY A 852 -24.99 3.68 39.72
CA GLY A 852 -26.34 3.19 39.53
C GLY A 852 -26.93 3.81 38.26
N ARG A 853 -27.45 2.95 37.37
CA ARG A 853 -28.20 3.36 36.17
C ARG A 853 -29.42 4.21 36.52
#